data_AF-A0A6Q2ZAJ7-F1
#
_entry.id   AF-A0A6Q2ZAJ7-F1
#
_cell.length_a   1.000
_cell.length_b   1.000
_cell.length_c   1.000
_cell.angle_alpha   90.00
_cell.angle_beta   90.00
_cell.angle_gamma   90.00
#
_symmetry.space_group_name_H-M   'P 1'
#
loop_
_entity.id
_entity.type
_entity.pdbx_description
1 polymer ?
#
loop_
_entity_poly.entity_id
_entity_poly.type
_entity_poly.pdbx_seq_one_letter_code
_entity_poly.pdbx_strand_id
1 'polypeptide(L)'
;MGSMFRSEEVCLVQLFLQSSSAYNCVSELGELGLVEFRDLNPNVNSFQRKFVGEVRRCEELEKTFSFLEHEINRSLSPPLNGPLRAPFPAPSAPQPRELITIEEETERLARELKEVSRNRDSLRAQLTQLCQYKGVLTQTHSLTASQVRTTFPITLGLTRPHWLREVFVAGVVHPWKVPSFERLLWRACRGYIIVEFREMEERLAHPDTGEMVQWTVFLISYWGDQIGQKVKKICDCFRTQTFAYPDNPREREEILQGLQGRIEDIGSILSETEQFLQQLLARAVVALPQWKVRVQKCKAVQAVLNLCSLSVTDKCLIAEAWCPVSKLPELQSALREGGSGSGVDSFYNRLPSTTPPPTLFPTNTFTAGFQNIVDAYGVASYREVNPAVYTIITFPFLFAVMFGDVGHGLLMFLAALWMVLEEKDPKLRNNDNEIWRMMFGGRYLILLMGLFSIYTGAIYNECFSRGLSPFSSGWNVGPSTLKANTFLSLDPNVTGVFTGPYPFGIDPIWGLSSNHLTFLNSYKMKMSVIIGVIHMTFGVCLSFFNYKHFNQLSSIFLVLIPELFFMLCLFGYLVFMVIFKWLAYSTAQSNSAPSILIHFIDMFLFAENKENPPLYHGQMLVQKILVVLALCSVPVLLLGKPIHQYVTHKRKHRHMVSNFLSVSVVSRQTCCVVSLTDDFDAADVFMHQAIHTIEYCLGCISNTASYLRLWALSLAHAQLSEVLWVMVLRLALTWQGYVGSVIVFVLFSFFAVLTVAILLVMEGLSAFLHALRLHWVEFQNKFYGGTGYKLQPFSFSSLMAASSAM
;
A
#
# COMPACT_ATOMS: atom_id res chain seq x y z
N MET A 1 16.37 -26.36 -2.42
CA MET A 1 16.45 -25.24 -3.39
C MET A 1 15.35 -25.25 -4.47
N GLY A 2 14.50 -26.28 -4.59
CA GLY A 2 13.41 -26.32 -5.60
C GLY A 2 12.08 -25.64 -5.21
N SER A 3 11.97 -25.04 -4.02
CA SER A 3 10.68 -24.58 -3.45
C SER A 3 10.19 -23.21 -3.93
N MET A 4 11.00 -22.42 -4.65
CA MET A 4 10.52 -21.15 -5.22
C MET A 4 10.02 -21.28 -6.65
N PHE A 5 10.50 -22.28 -7.40
CA PHE A 5 10.08 -22.51 -8.80
C PHE A 5 8.63 -23.01 -8.89
N ARG A 6 8.16 -23.73 -7.87
CA ARG A 6 6.78 -24.23 -7.73
C ARG A 6 6.34 -24.10 -6.28
N SER A 7 5.03 -24.11 -6.04
CA SER A 7 4.50 -24.06 -4.69
C SER A 7 4.97 -25.28 -3.86
N GLU A 8 5.10 -25.08 -2.56
CA GLU A 8 5.36 -26.17 -1.62
C GLU A 8 4.21 -27.17 -1.62
N GLU A 9 4.54 -28.41 -1.26
CA GLU A 9 3.52 -29.43 -1.05
C GLU A 9 2.78 -29.15 0.24
N VAL A 10 1.46 -29.07 0.17
CA VAL A 10 0.56 -28.87 1.30
C VAL A 10 -0.34 -30.10 1.43
N CYS A 11 -0.58 -30.53 2.65
CA CYS A 11 -1.49 -31.62 2.95
C CYS A 11 -2.58 -31.18 3.92
N LEU A 12 -3.75 -31.78 3.80
CA LEU A 12 -4.85 -31.61 4.74
C LEU A 12 -4.61 -32.52 5.94
N VAL A 13 -4.61 -31.91 7.12
CA VAL A 13 -4.37 -32.58 8.38
C VAL A 13 -5.59 -32.42 9.26
N GLN A 14 -6.07 -33.52 9.84
CA GLN A 14 -7.11 -33.51 10.86
C GLN A 14 -6.45 -33.66 12.24
N LEU A 15 -6.68 -32.69 13.10
CA LEU A 15 -6.16 -32.60 14.45
C LEU A 15 -7.21 -33.09 15.44
N PHE A 16 -6.81 -33.97 16.36
CA PHE A 16 -7.62 -34.40 17.49
C PHE A 16 -7.07 -33.73 18.76
N LEU A 17 -7.80 -32.72 19.22
CA LEU A 17 -7.43 -31.91 20.38
C LEU A 17 -8.32 -32.31 21.56
N GLN A 18 -7.73 -32.58 22.72
CA GLN A 18 -8.52 -32.82 23.93
C GLN A 18 -9.04 -31.49 24.48
N SER A 19 -10.28 -31.46 24.99
CA SER A 19 -10.91 -30.21 25.45
C SER A 19 -10.12 -29.48 26.54
N SER A 20 -9.39 -30.20 27.40
CA SER A 20 -8.54 -29.64 28.46
C SER A 20 -7.24 -29.00 27.96
N SER A 21 -6.65 -29.53 26.88
CA SER A 21 -5.36 -29.06 26.32
C SER A 21 -5.51 -28.30 25.00
N ALA A 22 -6.72 -28.19 24.45
CA ALA A 22 -6.98 -27.56 23.16
C ALA A 22 -6.50 -26.10 23.11
N TYR A 23 -6.71 -25.33 24.18
CA TYR A 23 -6.21 -23.95 24.27
C TYR A 23 -4.69 -23.88 24.15
N ASN A 24 -3.98 -24.72 24.91
CA ASN A 24 -2.51 -24.75 24.89
C ASN A 24 -1.97 -25.21 23.54
N CYS A 25 -2.57 -26.26 22.95
CA CYS A 25 -2.18 -26.73 21.64
C CYS A 25 -2.35 -25.65 20.57
N VAL A 26 -3.50 -24.96 20.53
CA VAL A 26 -3.75 -23.89 19.55
C VAL A 26 -2.84 -22.68 19.80
N SER A 27 -2.51 -22.37 21.05
CA SER A 27 -1.53 -21.35 21.40
C SER A 27 -0.15 -21.65 20.83
N GLU A 28 0.39 -22.85 21.06
CA GLU A 28 1.69 -23.26 20.51
C GLU A 28 1.69 -23.27 18.96
N LEU A 29 0.58 -23.72 18.36
CA LEU A 29 0.40 -23.65 16.90
C LEU A 29 0.41 -22.20 16.37
N GLY A 30 -0.15 -21.26 17.14
CA GLY A 30 -0.16 -19.84 16.82
C GLY A 30 1.20 -19.15 16.97
N GLU A 31 2.06 -19.60 17.89
CA GLU A 31 3.45 -19.12 17.99
C GLU A 31 4.29 -19.61 16.80
N LEU A 32 4.09 -20.85 16.35
CA LEU A 32 4.81 -21.41 15.20
C LEU A 32 4.36 -20.84 13.86
N GLY A 33 3.06 -20.56 13.68
CA GLY A 33 2.60 -19.89 12.48
C GLY A 33 2.60 -20.75 11.21
N LEU A 34 2.20 -22.03 11.31
CA LEU A 34 2.40 -23.01 10.23
C LEU A 34 1.12 -23.51 9.55
N VAL A 35 -0.03 -23.34 10.21
CA VAL A 35 -1.25 -24.07 9.86
C VAL A 35 -2.37 -23.09 9.56
N GLU A 36 -3.14 -23.36 8.50
CA GLU A 36 -4.36 -22.62 8.20
C GLU A 36 -5.58 -23.47 8.54
N PHE A 37 -6.40 -23.02 9.49
CA PHE A 37 -7.58 -23.76 9.94
C PHE A 37 -8.73 -23.59 8.95
N ARG A 38 -9.40 -24.70 8.61
CA ARG A 38 -10.64 -24.69 7.83
C ARG A 38 -11.83 -24.56 8.76
N ASP A 39 -12.83 -23.77 8.35
CA ASP A 39 -14.10 -23.72 9.05
C ASP A 39 -14.85 -25.06 8.85
N LEU A 40 -15.08 -25.79 9.95
CA LEU A 40 -15.88 -27.01 9.96
C LEU A 40 -17.37 -26.74 10.21
N ASN A 41 -17.73 -25.51 10.59
CA ASN A 41 -19.09 -25.11 10.97
C ASN A 41 -19.63 -23.96 10.07
N PRO A 42 -19.62 -24.07 8.73
CA PRO A 42 -20.06 -22.98 7.85
C PRO A 42 -21.56 -22.69 7.96
N ASN A 43 -22.37 -23.69 8.32
CA ASN A 43 -23.82 -23.57 8.42
C ASN A 43 -24.29 -23.01 9.79
N VAL A 44 -23.36 -22.79 10.73
CA VAL A 44 -23.67 -22.30 12.08
C VAL A 44 -23.34 -20.82 12.16
N ASN A 45 -24.34 -20.02 12.55
CA ASN A 45 -24.16 -18.59 12.75
C ASN A 45 -23.10 -18.29 13.80
N SER A 46 -22.37 -17.18 13.63
CA SER A 46 -21.29 -16.77 14.54
C SER A 46 -21.71 -16.78 16.00
N PHE A 47 -22.91 -16.31 16.34
CA PHE A 47 -23.43 -16.24 17.71
C PHE A 47 -23.75 -17.59 18.37
N GLN A 48 -23.96 -18.63 17.58
CA GLN A 48 -24.31 -19.97 18.08
C GLN A 48 -23.07 -20.82 18.40
N ARG A 49 -21.87 -20.32 18.07
CA ARG A 49 -20.61 -21.04 18.33
C ARG A 49 -20.28 -21.03 19.83
N LYS A 50 -19.61 -22.09 20.30
CA LYS A 50 -19.41 -22.36 21.74
C LYS A 50 -18.58 -21.30 22.46
N PHE A 51 -17.51 -20.77 21.85
CA PHE A 51 -16.56 -19.86 22.50
C PHE A 51 -16.84 -18.37 22.23
N VAL A 52 -18.04 -18.01 21.76
CA VAL A 52 -18.41 -16.62 21.44
C VAL A 52 -18.39 -15.72 22.66
N GLY A 53 -18.82 -16.24 23.82
CA GLY A 53 -18.82 -15.47 25.07
C GLY A 53 -17.41 -15.01 25.47
N GLU A 54 -16.40 -15.85 25.24
CA GLU A 54 -15.02 -15.50 25.54
C GLU A 54 -14.42 -14.50 24.54
N VAL A 55 -14.74 -14.65 23.25
CA VAL A 55 -14.35 -13.67 22.22
C VAL A 55 -14.94 -12.30 22.54
N ARG A 56 -16.22 -12.24 22.92
CA ARG A 56 -16.89 -11.00 23.32
C ARG A 56 -16.23 -10.36 24.55
N ARG A 57 -15.84 -11.16 25.54
CA ARG A 57 -15.10 -10.67 26.72
C ARG A 57 -13.77 -10.02 26.30
N CYS A 58 -13.03 -10.63 25.37
CA CYS A 58 -11.81 -10.04 24.83
C CYS A 58 -12.08 -8.72 24.07
N GLU A 59 -13.17 -8.63 23.31
CA GLU A 59 -13.57 -7.39 22.62
C GLU A 59 -13.98 -6.28 23.57
N GLU A 60 -14.63 -6.61 24.69
CA GLU A 60 -14.97 -5.65 25.75
C GLU A 60 -13.69 -5.11 26.41
N LEU A 61 -12.70 -5.96 26.68
CA LEU A 61 -11.37 -5.53 27.13
C LEU A 61 -10.66 -4.64 26.12
N GLU A 62 -10.68 -4.96 24.83
CA GLU A 62 -10.09 -4.11 23.77
C GLU A 62 -10.69 -2.69 23.79
N LYS A 63 -12.01 -2.55 24.00
CA LYS A 63 -12.67 -1.24 24.15
C LYS A 63 -12.16 -0.48 25.37
N THR A 64 -11.94 -1.17 26.50
CA THR A 64 -11.34 -0.53 27.69
C THR A 64 -9.90 -0.08 27.43
N PHE A 65 -9.12 -0.84 26.64
CA PHE A 65 -7.77 -0.45 26.26
C PHE A 65 -7.75 0.79 25.37
N SER A 66 -8.66 0.89 24.39
CA SER A 66 -8.81 2.10 23.58
C SER A 66 -9.16 3.33 24.41
N PHE A 67 -10.00 3.16 25.44
CA PHE A 67 -10.30 4.22 26.39
C PHE A 67 -9.05 4.65 27.19
N LEU A 68 -8.31 3.69 27.74
CA LEU A 68 -7.06 3.98 28.47
C LEU A 68 -6.02 4.67 27.58
N GLU A 69 -5.86 4.22 26.33
CA GLU A 69 -4.95 4.82 25.35
C GLU A 69 -5.33 6.27 25.01
N HIS A 70 -6.63 6.55 24.86
CA HIS A 70 -7.12 7.92 24.68
C HIS A 70 -6.81 8.81 25.89
N GLU A 71 -7.02 8.29 27.11
CA GLU A 71 -6.79 9.05 28.34
C GLU A 71 -5.29 9.32 28.59
N ILE A 72 -4.44 8.35 28.24
CA ILE A 72 -2.97 8.47 28.21
C ILE A 72 -2.57 9.58 27.24
N ASN A 73 -3.07 9.56 26.00
CA ASN A 73 -2.73 10.57 24.99
C ASN A 73 -3.23 11.98 25.37
N ARG A 74 -4.37 12.08 26.04
CA ARG A 74 -4.93 13.36 26.51
C ARG A 74 -4.13 13.97 27.67
N SER A 75 -3.56 13.14 28.55
CA SER A 75 -3.10 13.59 29.88
C SER A 75 -1.59 13.51 30.11
N LEU A 76 -0.81 12.86 29.23
CA LEU A 76 0.65 12.78 29.39
C LEU A 76 1.35 14.09 28.97
N SER A 77 2.27 14.56 29.82
CA SER A 77 3.19 15.65 29.53
C SER A 77 4.64 15.22 29.81
N PRO A 78 5.52 15.12 28.79
CA PRO A 78 5.28 15.35 27.36
C PRO A 78 4.40 14.26 26.72
N PRO A 79 3.68 14.59 25.63
CA PRO A 79 2.89 13.60 24.88
C PRO A 79 3.79 12.48 24.37
N LEU A 80 3.26 11.26 24.31
CA LEU A 80 4.00 10.11 23.79
C LEU A 80 4.37 10.35 22.32
N ASN A 81 5.66 10.25 21.99
CA ASN A 81 6.12 10.31 20.59
C ASN A 81 5.89 8.94 19.92
N GLY A 82 4.70 8.74 19.37
CA GLY A 82 4.31 7.54 18.61
C GLY A 82 3.49 6.51 19.42
N PRO A 83 3.02 5.43 18.78
CA PRO A 83 2.24 4.39 19.45
C PRO A 83 3.06 3.67 20.53
N LEU A 84 2.36 3.14 21.54
CA LEU A 84 2.98 2.36 22.61
C LEU A 84 3.81 1.20 22.04
N ARG A 85 5.10 1.16 22.42
CA ARG A 85 6.04 0.16 21.91
C ARG A 85 5.61 -1.24 22.33
N ALA A 86 5.45 -2.14 21.35
CA ALA A 86 5.17 -3.54 21.63
C ALA A 86 6.29 -4.14 22.52
N PRO A 87 5.93 -4.92 23.55
CA PRO A 87 6.91 -5.54 24.44
C PRO A 87 7.82 -6.50 23.67
N PHE A 88 9.10 -6.47 23.99
CA PHE A 88 10.10 -7.40 23.46
C PHE A 88 10.83 -8.06 24.64
N PRO A 89 10.79 -9.39 24.81
CA PRO A 89 10.13 -10.39 23.95
C PRO A 89 8.60 -10.34 24.04
N ALA A 90 7.92 -10.83 22.99
CA ALA A 90 6.47 -10.92 22.98
C ALA A 90 5.99 -11.88 24.09
N PRO A 91 5.02 -11.50 24.93
CA PRO A 91 4.51 -12.39 25.98
C PRO A 91 3.78 -13.59 25.37
N SER A 92 3.85 -14.74 26.03
CA SER A 92 3.05 -15.93 25.70
C SER A 92 1.55 -15.64 25.84
N ALA A 93 0.71 -16.42 25.15
CA ALA A 93 -0.73 -16.32 25.33
C ALA A 93 -1.11 -16.61 26.80
N PRO A 94 -1.95 -15.78 27.43
CA PRO A 94 -2.33 -15.96 28.82
C PRO A 94 -3.22 -17.19 28.97
N GLN A 95 -3.12 -17.88 30.10
CA GLN A 95 -4.11 -18.92 30.41
C GLN A 95 -5.50 -18.27 30.63
N PRO A 96 -6.62 -18.98 30.39
CA PRO A 96 -7.97 -18.44 30.63
C PRO A 96 -8.19 -17.91 32.05
N ARG A 97 -7.45 -18.43 33.04
CA ARG A 97 -7.47 -17.93 34.43
C ARG A 97 -6.78 -16.57 34.59
N GLU A 98 -5.67 -16.37 33.89
CA GLU A 98 -4.92 -15.10 33.90
C GLU A 98 -5.67 -13.99 33.17
N LEU A 99 -6.53 -14.34 32.20
CA LEU A 99 -7.42 -13.37 31.55
C LEU A 99 -8.36 -12.69 32.57
N ILE A 100 -8.85 -13.45 33.56
CA ILE A 100 -9.72 -12.92 34.62
C ILE A 100 -8.95 -11.90 35.47
N THR A 101 -7.70 -12.21 35.82
CA THR A 101 -6.86 -11.28 36.60
C THR A 101 -6.55 -10.01 35.81
N ILE A 102 -6.31 -10.12 34.49
CA ILE A 102 -6.10 -8.97 33.62
C ILE A 102 -7.37 -8.11 33.56
N GLU A 103 -8.55 -8.72 33.45
CA GLU A 103 -9.82 -8.00 33.48
C GLU A 103 -10.02 -7.24 34.79
N GLU A 104 -9.84 -7.89 35.94
CA GLU A 104 -9.97 -7.23 37.24
C GLU A 104 -9.01 -6.05 37.41
N GLU A 105 -7.74 -6.21 37.01
CA GLU A 105 -6.73 -5.15 37.08
C GLU A 105 -7.05 -3.99 36.12
N THR A 106 -7.49 -4.30 34.90
CA THR A 106 -7.77 -3.29 33.86
C THR A 106 -9.04 -2.51 34.17
N GLU A 107 -10.10 -3.16 34.64
CA GLU A 107 -11.32 -2.49 35.10
C GLU A 107 -11.07 -1.65 36.34
N ARG A 108 -10.22 -2.11 37.27
CA ARG A 108 -9.82 -1.33 38.43
C ARG A 108 -9.07 -0.07 38.02
N LEU A 109 -8.05 -0.21 37.17
CA LEU A 109 -7.27 0.92 36.66
C LEU A 109 -8.15 1.91 35.88
N ALA A 110 -9.05 1.41 35.02
CA ALA A 110 -9.96 2.25 34.24
C ALA A 110 -10.95 3.02 35.14
N ARG A 111 -11.46 2.38 36.21
CA ARG A 111 -12.31 3.06 37.19
C ARG A 111 -11.56 4.14 37.95
N GLU A 112 -10.39 3.82 38.50
CA GLU A 112 -9.53 4.77 39.22
C GLU A 112 -9.17 5.98 38.33
N LEU A 113 -8.76 5.74 37.09
CA LEU A 113 -8.41 6.79 36.14
C LEU A 113 -9.60 7.68 35.78
N LYS A 114 -10.78 7.08 35.56
CA LYS A 114 -12.01 7.81 35.25
C LYS A 114 -12.47 8.68 36.42
N GLU A 115 -12.34 8.20 37.65
CA GLU A 115 -12.69 8.94 38.86
C GLU A 115 -11.74 10.13 39.07
N VAL A 116 -10.42 9.89 38.96
CA VAL A 116 -9.41 10.94 39.11
C VAL A 116 -9.52 11.97 38.00
N SER A 117 -9.74 11.55 36.74
CA SER A 117 -9.92 12.48 35.61
C SER A 117 -11.16 13.35 35.79
N ARG A 118 -12.28 12.77 36.24
CA ARG A 118 -13.50 13.52 36.57
C ARG A 118 -13.29 14.52 37.71
N ASN A 119 -12.59 14.10 38.78
CA ASN A 119 -12.28 14.97 39.91
C ASN A 119 -11.34 16.11 39.48
N ARG A 120 -10.32 15.82 38.67
CA ARG A 120 -9.41 16.81 38.09
C ARG A 120 -10.17 17.84 37.24
N ASP A 121 -11.04 17.39 36.34
CA ASP A 121 -11.83 18.29 35.48
C ASP A 121 -12.80 19.15 36.30
N SER A 122 -13.43 18.58 37.34
CA SER A 122 -14.27 19.34 38.29
C SER A 122 -13.48 20.39 39.08
N LEU A 123 -12.29 20.04 39.60
CA LEU A 123 -11.42 20.96 40.35
C LEU A 123 -10.90 22.08 39.44
N ARG A 124 -10.49 21.76 38.20
CA ARG A 124 -10.11 22.77 37.20
C ARG A 124 -11.26 23.71 36.89
N ALA A 125 -12.47 23.20 36.69
CA ALA A 125 -13.65 24.04 36.44
C ALA A 125 -13.95 24.98 37.64
N GLN A 126 -13.86 24.47 38.86
CA GLN A 126 -14.03 25.27 40.08
C GLN A 126 -12.93 26.33 40.23
N LEU A 127 -11.66 25.97 39.97
CA LEU A 127 -10.53 26.90 40.02
C LEU A 127 -10.70 28.02 39.00
N THR A 128 -11.06 27.69 37.75
CA THR A 128 -11.34 28.68 36.70
C THR A 128 -12.47 29.63 37.13
N GLN A 129 -13.55 29.12 37.72
CA GLN A 129 -14.65 29.94 38.23
C GLN A 129 -14.19 30.90 39.35
N LEU A 130 -13.37 30.44 40.28
CA LEU A 130 -12.84 31.28 41.36
C LEU A 130 -11.87 32.34 40.85
N CYS A 131 -10.99 31.99 39.90
CA CYS A 131 -10.09 32.94 39.26
C CYS A 131 -10.86 34.01 38.46
N GLN A 132 -11.93 33.61 37.76
CA GLN A 132 -12.82 34.55 37.09
C GLN A 132 -13.49 35.49 38.10
N TYR A 133 -13.97 34.97 39.24
CA TYR A 133 -14.58 35.82 40.27
C TYR A 133 -13.57 36.80 40.90
N LYS A 134 -12.36 36.33 41.23
CA LYS A 134 -11.26 37.18 41.68
C LYS A 134 -10.98 38.28 40.64
N GLY A 135 -10.85 37.91 39.37
CA GLY A 135 -10.61 38.82 38.25
C GLY A 135 -11.71 39.87 38.09
N VAL A 136 -12.98 39.50 38.29
CA VAL A 136 -14.10 40.44 38.30
C VAL A 136 -13.88 41.48 39.39
N LEU A 137 -13.68 41.05 40.64
CA LEU A 137 -13.57 41.96 41.78
C LEU A 137 -12.32 42.86 41.72
N THR A 138 -11.19 42.37 41.22
CA THR A 138 -9.96 43.18 41.08
C THR A 138 -10.08 44.24 40.00
N GLN A 139 -10.60 43.88 38.82
CA GLN A 139 -10.71 44.81 37.70
C GLN A 139 -11.81 45.86 37.93
N THR A 140 -12.91 45.50 38.59
CA THR A 140 -13.99 46.45 38.91
C THR A 140 -13.66 47.38 40.07
N HIS A 141 -12.71 47.03 40.95
CA HIS A 141 -12.31 47.87 42.08
C HIS A 141 -11.88 49.28 41.62
N SER A 142 -11.07 49.36 40.57
CA SER A 142 -10.67 50.65 39.97
C SER A 142 -11.80 51.40 39.26
N LEU A 143 -12.84 50.69 38.78
CA LEU A 143 -13.99 51.29 38.08
C LEU A 143 -14.95 51.95 39.06
N THR A 144 -15.21 51.31 40.20
CA THR A 144 -16.01 51.92 41.26
C THR A 144 -15.26 53.12 41.88
N ALA A 145 -13.93 53.03 42.00
CA ALA A 145 -13.11 54.15 42.50
C ALA A 145 -13.05 55.35 41.53
N SER A 146 -13.13 55.13 40.22
CA SER A 146 -13.14 56.21 39.21
C SER A 146 -14.53 56.85 39.07
N GLN A 147 -15.62 56.07 39.16
CA GLN A 147 -17.00 56.59 39.09
C GLN A 147 -17.38 57.50 40.27
N VAL A 148 -16.72 57.36 41.43
CA VAL A 148 -16.86 58.33 42.55
C VAL A 148 -16.37 59.74 42.16
N ARG A 149 -15.57 59.90 41.08
CA ARG A 149 -15.04 61.19 40.62
C ARG A 149 -15.77 61.83 39.43
N THR A 150 -16.65 61.13 38.72
CA THR A 150 -17.40 61.70 37.58
C THR A 150 -18.85 62.02 37.95
N THR A 151 -19.04 63.11 38.68
CA THR A 151 -20.23 63.94 38.57
C THR A 151 -20.42 64.37 37.10
N PHE A 152 -21.39 63.78 36.40
CA PHE A 152 -21.92 64.38 35.17
C PHE A 152 -22.73 65.64 35.55
N PRO A 153 -22.55 66.79 34.87
CA PRO A 153 -23.44 67.93 35.03
C PRO A 153 -24.72 67.64 34.24
N ILE A 154 -25.83 67.39 34.94
CA ILE A 154 -27.15 67.24 34.29
C ILE A 154 -27.87 68.59 34.37
N THR A 155 -27.90 69.28 33.24
CA THR A 155 -28.69 70.49 32.95
C THR A 155 -30.15 70.15 32.61
N LEU A 156 -30.83 69.38 33.47
CA LEU A 156 -32.29 69.22 33.45
C LEU A 156 -32.75 68.88 34.87
N GLY A 157 -33.32 69.88 35.55
CA GLY A 157 -33.67 69.89 36.97
C GLY A 157 -34.71 68.87 37.41
N LEU A 158 -34.30 67.61 37.52
CA LEU A 158 -34.91 66.61 38.39
C LEU A 158 -33.85 66.18 39.39
N THR A 159 -34.03 66.61 40.64
CA THR A 159 -33.28 66.11 41.79
C THR A 159 -33.34 64.58 41.81
N ARG A 160 -32.19 63.89 41.93
CA ARG A 160 -32.15 62.45 42.20
C ARG A 160 -32.96 62.18 43.47
N PRO A 161 -34.03 61.37 43.46
CA PRO A 161 -34.60 60.87 44.71
C PRO A 161 -33.54 59.97 45.36
N HIS A 162 -33.19 60.24 46.62
CA HIS A 162 -32.29 59.42 47.45
C HIS A 162 -32.76 57.94 47.65
N TRP A 163 -33.85 57.54 47.00
CA TRP A 163 -34.51 56.24 47.14
C TRP A 163 -34.27 55.25 45.99
N LEU A 164 -33.50 55.62 44.95
CA LEU A 164 -33.15 54.70 43.86
C LEU A 164 -31.83 53.99 44.20
N ARG A 165 -31.93 52.79 44.78
CA ARG A 165 -30.79 51.91 45.02
C ARG A 165 -30.20 51.47 43.68
N GLU A 166 -28.96 51.86 43.40
CA GLU A 166 -28.18 51.32 42.29
C GLU A 166 -27.87 49.85 42.57
N VAL A 167 -28.12 48.98 41.59
CA VAL A 167 -27.82 47.55 41.68
C VAL A 167 -26.81 47.21 40.60
N PHE A 168 -25.77 46.47 40.99
CA PHE A 168 -24.70 46.02 40.10
C PHE A 168 -24.89 44.55 39.75
N VAL A 169 -24.64 44.21 38.49
CA VAL A 169 -24.42 42.84 38.03
C VAL A 169 -23.06 42.79 37.36
N ALA A 170 -22.19 41.95 37.90
CA ALA A 170 -20.84 41.74 37.39
C ALA A 170 -20.70 40.31 36.87
N GLY A 171 -19.90 40.12 35.84
CA GLY A 171 -19.70 38.80 35.25
C GLY A 171 -18.61 38.78 34.21
N VAL A 172 -18.45 37.62 33.59
CA VAL A 172 -17.42 37.36 32.60
C VAL A 172 -18.06 36.85 31.30
N VAL A 173 -17.55 37.34 30.18
CA VAL A 173 -17.98 36.96 28.84
C VAL A 173 -16.75 36.65 27.98
N HIS A 174 -16.94 35.80 26.96
CA HIS A 174 -15.88 35.51 26.00
C HIS A 174 -15.69 36.70 25.04
N PRO A 175 -14.46 37.10 24.68
CA PRO A 175 -14.19 38.31 23.88
C PRO A 175 -15.04 38.45 22.61
N TRP A 176 -15.15 37.40 21.80
CA TRP A 176 -15.97 37.40 20.58
C TRP A 176 -17.47 37.67 20.76
N LYS A 177 -18.03 37.43 21.95
CA LYS A 177 -19.46 37.63 22.25
C LYS A 177 -19.75 39.07 22.66
N VAL A 178 -18.72 39.83 23.06
CA VAL A 178 -18.86 41.21 23.58
C VAL A 178 -19.65 42.13 22.64
N PRO A 179 -19.36 42.23 21.32
CA PRO A 179 -20.04 43.19 20.46
C PRO A 179 -21.54 42.87 20.25
N SER A 180 -21.89 41.59 20.28
CA SER A 180 -23.29 41.15 20.16
C SER A 180 -24.04 41.29 21.47
N PHE A 181 -23.37 41.03 22.60
CA PHE A 181 -23.91 41.20 23.94
C PHE A 181 -24.23 42.67 24.25
N GLU A 182 -23.29 43.58 23.96
CA GLU A 182 -23.47 45.02 24.13
C GLU A 182 -24.64 45.56 23.28
N ARG A 183 -24.70 45.19 22.00
CA ARG A 183 -25.79 45.61 21.10
C ARG A 183 -27.16 45.15 21.60
N LEU A 184 -27.29 43.94 22.15
CA LEU A 184 -28.58 43.46 22.66
C LEU A 184 -28.97 44.18 23.96
N LEU A 185 -28.02 44.35 24.88
CA LEU A 185 -28.22 45.10 26.12
C LEU A 185 -28.72 46.53 25.82
N TRP A 186 -28.07 47.23 24.89
CA TRP A 186 -28.45 48.58 24.49
C TRP A 186 -29.87 48.63 23.89
N ARG A 187 -30.21 47.69 22.99
CA ARG A 187 -31.54 47.61 22.35
C ARG A 187 -32.66 47.29 23.33
N ALA A 188 -32.44 46.39 24.29
CA ALA A 188 -33.46 45.92 25.22
C ALA A 188 -33.72 46.90 26.37
N CYS A 189 -32.67 47.60 26.83
CA CYS A 189 -32.71 48.46 28.01
C CYS A 189 -32.71 49.96 27.70
N ARG A 190 -32.67 50.37 26.42
CA ARG A 190 -32.90 51.76 25.94
C ARG A 190 -32.24 52.86 26.79
N GLY A 191 -30.96 52.70 27.13
CA GLY A 191 -30.17 53.70 27.87
C GLY A 191 -30.36 53.73 29.40
N TYR A 192 -31.17 52.85 29.97
CA TYR A 192 -31.34 52.70 31.43
C TYR A 192 -30.26 51.82 32.10
N ILE A 193 -29.16 51.55 31.40
CA ILE A 193 -28.03 50.75 31.89
C ILE A 193 -26.72 51.47 31.59
N ILE A 194 -25.74 51.32 32.47
CA ILE A 194 -24.33 51.66 32.19
C ILE A 194 -23.58 50.34 32.18
N VAL A 195 -22.90 50.05 31.08
CA VAL A 195 -22.13 48.82 30.90
C VAL A 195 -20.68 49.21 30.66
N GLU A 196 -19.77 48.58 31.40
CA GLU A 196 -18.34 48.76 31.23
C GLU A 196 -17.69 47.39 31.04
N PHE A 197 -16.85 47.28 30.01
CA PHE A 197 -16.12 46.06 29.69
C PHE A 197 -14.62 46.26 29.96
N ARG A 198 -13.98 45.26 30.55
CA ARG A 198 -12.54 45.26 30.78
C ARG A 198 -11.95 43.88 30.58
N GLU A 199 -10.83 43.82 29.87
CA GLU A 199 -10.09 42.58 29.70
C GLU A 199 -9.38 42.18 31.01
N MET A 200 -9.41 40.89 31.33
CA MET A 200 -8.60 40.34 32.43
C MET A 200 -7.12 40.36 32.05
N GLU A 201 -6.26 40.56 33.05
CA GLU A 201 -4.80 40.50 32.90
C GLU A 201 -4.31 39.07 32.70
N GLU A 202 -4.90 38.10 33.40
CA GLU A 202 -4.55 36.69 33.32
C GLU A 202 -5.37 35.97 32.24
N ARG A 203 -4.71 35.11 31.45
CA ARG A 203 -5.37 34.19 30.53
C ARG A 203 -5.78 32.93 31.28
N LEU A 204 -7.03 32.54 31.17
CA LEU A 204 -7.57 31.34 31.81
C LEU A 204 -7.97 30.31 30.76
N ALA A 205 -7.69 29.05 31.04
CA ALA A 205 -8.11 27.95 30.19
C ALA A 205 -9.63 27.86 30.15
N HIS A 206 -10.20 27.79 28.95
CA HIS A 206 -11.62 27.52 28.78
C HIS A 206 -11.95 26.11 29.30
N PRO A 207 -13.01 25.93 30.10
CA PRO A 207 -13.31 24.65 30.75
C PRO A 207 -13.54 23.50 29.75
N ASP A 208 -14.14 23.79 28.59
CA ASP A 208 -14.45 22.75 27.59
C ASP A 208 -13.38 22.56 26.51
N THR A 209 -12.68 23.63 26.07
CA THR A 209 -11.75 23.56 24.92
C THR A 209 -10.29 23.51 25.37
N GLY A 210 -9.98 23.85 26.61
CA GLY A 210 -8.61 23.92 27.12
C GLY A 210 -7.78 25.08 26.54
N GLU A 211 -8.36 25.90 25.66
CA GLU A 211 -7.67 27.05 25.07
C GLU A 211 -7.48 28.15 26.10
N MET A 212 -6.30 28.78 26.09
CA MET A 212 -5.99 29.91 26.96
C MET A 212 -6.67 31.17 26.42
N VAL A 213 -7.79 31.55 27.02
CA VAL A 213 -8.59 32.71 26.61
C VAL A 213 -8.37 33.85 27.59
N GLN A 214 -8.18 35.05 27.05
CA GLN A 214 -8.21 36.28 27.84
C GLN A 214 -9.67 36.70 27.98
N TRP A 215 -10.25 36.49 29.16
CA TRP A 215 -11.67 36.74 29.39
C TRP A 215 -11.97 38.23 29.57
N THR A 216 -13.17 38.67 29.19
CA THR A 216 -13.62 40.05 29.43
C THR A 216 -14.61 40.11 30.58
N VAL A 217 -14.27 40.89 31.60
CA VAL A 217 -15.15 41.25 32.70
C VAL A 217 -16.12 42.32 32.21
N PHE A 218 -17.38 42.22 32.62
CA PHE A 218 -18.36 43.30 32.46
C PHE A 218 -18.95 43.69 33.81
N LEU A 219 -19.21 44.99 33.98
CA LEU A 219 -19.95 45.54 35.10
C LEU A 219 -21.15 46.31 34.53
N ILE A 220 -22.36 45.91 34.93
CA ILE A 220 -23.62 46.53 34.51
C ILE A 220 -24.26 47.15 35.73
N SER A 221 -24.45 48.47 35.71
CA SER A 221 -25.35 49.14 36.63
C SER A 221 -26.69 49.41 35.96
N TYR A 222 -27.78 49.20 36.68
CA TYR A 222 -29.14 49.43 36.20
C TYR A 222 -30.04 49.91 37.34
N TRP A 223 -31.17 50.50 36.95
CA TRP A 223 -32.19 50.98 37.88
C TRP A 223 -33.50 50.21 37.68
N GLY A 224 -34.04 49.65 38.77
CA GLY A 224 -35.36 49.00 38.79
C GLY A 224 -35.36 47.49 38.48
N ASP A 225 -36.27 46.77 39.14
CA ASP A 225 -36.32 45.30 39.13
C ASP A 225 -36.69 44.69 37.77
N GLN A 226 -37.57 45.34 37.01
CA GLN A 226 -37.98 44.86 35.67
C GLN A 226 -36.81 44.89 34.67
N ILE A 227 -35.91 45.87 34.79
CA ILE A 227 -34.70 45.96 33.96
C ILE A 227 -33.69 44.90 34.43
N GLY A 228 -33.53 44.73 35.73
CA GLY A 228 -32.68 43.66 36.29
C GLY A 228 -33.05 42.26 35.79
N GLN A 229 -34.35 41.94 35.71
CA GLN A 229 -34.81 40.67 35.14
C GLN A 229 -34.47 40.53 33.65
N LYS A 230 -34.54 41.62 32.87
CA LYS A 230 -34.13 41.60 31.45
C LYS A 230 -32.63 41.39 31.30
N VAL A 231 -31.82 42.07 32.12
CA VAL A 231 -30.35 41.91 32.12
C VAL A 231 -29.97 40.48 32.48
N LYS A 232 -30.57 39.88 33.51
CA LYS A 232 -30.34 38.47 33.88
C LYS A 232 -30.68 37.51 32.73
N LYS A 233 -31.85 37.66 32.09
CA LYS A 233 -32.24 36.85 30.93
C LYS A 233 -31.27 36.99 29.75
N ILE A 234 -30.72 38.18 29.52
CA ILE A 234 -29.72 38.41 28.48
C ILE A 234 -28.38 37.73 28.84
N CYS A 235 -27.95 37.80 30.11
CA CYS A 235 -26.78 37.09 30.60
C CYS A 235 -26.91 35.57 30.40
N ASP A 236 -28.06 35.00 30.76
CA ASP A 236 -28.36 33.58 30.59
C ASP A 236 -28.35 33.17 29.10
N CYS A 237 -28.91 34.02 28.22
CA CYS A 237 -28.95 33.78 26.76
C CYS A 237 -27.54 33.69 26.14
N PHE A 238 -26.61 34.54 26.57
CA PHE A 238 -25.22 34.53 26.09
C PHE A 238 -24.33 33.50 26.81
N ARG A 239 -24.89 32.80 27.82
CA ARG A 239 -24.17 31.90 28.74
C ARG A 239 -23.00 32.61 29.42
N THR A 240 -23.22 33.82 29.92
CA THR A 240 -22.22 34.54 30.72
C THR A 240 -22.22 34.00 32.16
N GLN A 241 -21.04 33.96 32.78
CA GLN A 241 -20.94 33.62 34.20
C GLN A 241 -21.11 34.89 35.01
N THR A 242 -22.15 34.96 35.84
CA THR A 242 -22.42 36.12 36.71
C THR A 242 -22.02 35.82 38.14
N PHE A 243 -21.46 36.82 38.81
CA PHE A 243 -20.99 36.71 40.20
C PHE A 243 -21.69 37.74 41.09
N ALA A 244 -21.84 37.42 42.37
CA ALA A 244 -22.38 38.35 43.34
C ALA A 244 -21.39 39.51 43.56
N TYR A 245 -21.89 40.75 43.43
CA TYR A 245 -21.08 41.95 43.60
C TYR A 245 -21.48 42.68 44.91
N PRO A 246 -20.61 42.70 45.94
CA PRO A 246 -20.89 43.43 47.18
C PRO A 246 -20.84 44.95 46.97
N ASP A 247 -21.81 45.65 47.56
CA ASP A 247 -21.91 47.12 47.53
C ASP A 247 -20.80 47.76 48.40
N ASN A 248 -20.48 47.12 49.54
CA ASN A 248 -19.50 47.62 50.52
C ASN A 248 -18.05 47.32 50.10
N PRO A 249 -17.13 48.31 50.12
CA PRO A 249 -15.73 48.09 49.74
C PRO A 249 -14.98 47.17 50.73
N ARG A 250 -15.28 47.26 52.03
CA ARG A 250 -14.64 46.41 53.06
C ARG A 250 -15.03 44.94 52.92
N GLU A 251 -16.31 44.65 52.68
CA GLU A 251 -16.79 43.28 52.42
C GLU A 251 -16.19 42.71 51.13
N ARG A 252 -15.93 43.56 50.13
CA ARG A 252 -15.26 43.15 48.89
C ARG A 252 -13.81 42.76 49.12
N GLU A 253 -13.08 43.53 49.93
CA GLU A 253 -11.70 43.20 50.32
C GLU A 253 -11.64 41.88 51.11
N GLU A 254 -12.58 41.66 52.03
CA GLU A 254 -12.70 40.40 52.78
C GLU A 254 -12.98 39.20 51.87
N ILE A 255 -13.92 39.34 50.92
CA ILE A 255 -14.22 38.29 49.94
C ILE A 255 -13.02 38.04 49.02
N LEU A 256 -12.31 39.07 48.59
CA LEU A 256 -11.10 38.93 47.77
C LEU A 256 -10.02 38.13 48.51
N GLN A 257 -9.76 38.43 49.79
CA GLN A 257 -8.82 37.67 50.62
C GLN A 257 -9.27 36.21 50.79
N GLY A 258 -10.56 35.98 51.04
CA GLY A 258 -11.13 34.63 51.15
C GLY A 258 -11.05 33.83 49.85
N LEU A 259 -11.29 34.48 48.69
CA LEU A 259 -11.14 33.85 47.37
C LEU A 259 -9.68 33.48 47.10
N GLN A 260 -8.75 34.34 47.48
CA GLN A 260 -7.33 34.08 47.28
C GLN A 260 -6.86 32.84 48.07
N GLY A 261 -7.25 32.71 49.35
CA GLY A 261 -6.98 31.50 50.13
C GLY A 261 -7.59 30.24 49.49
N ARG A 262 -8.86 30.30 49.05
CA ARG A 262 -9.50 29.15 48.38
C ARG A 262 -8.85 28.76 47.06
N ILE A 263 -8.34 29.72 46.28
CA ILE A 263 -7.63 29.46 45.03
C ILE A 263 -6.30 28.76 45.33
N GLU A 264 -5.58 29.18 46.37
CA GLU A 264 -4.34 28.53 46.82
C GLU A 264 -4.60 27.10 47.30
N ASP A 265 -5.64 26.89 48.12
CA ASP A 265 -6.05 25.57 48.62
C ASP A 265 -6.42 24.62 47.47
N ILE A 266 -7.32 25.04 46.56
CA ILE A 266 -7.73 24.21 45.43
C ILE A 266 -6.57 24.00 44.45
N GLY A 267 -5.69 24.99 44.28
CA GLY A 267 -4.47 24.86 43.49
C GLY A 267 -3.54 23.78 44.05
N SER A 268 -3.37 23.72 45.37
CA SER A 268 -2.58 22.67 46.03
C SER A 268 -3.19 21.28 45.82
N ILE A 269 -4.51 21.12 46.03
CA ILE A 269 -5.23 19.86 45.81
C ILE A 269 -5.16 19.44 44.33
N LEU A 270 -5.30 20.39 43.41
CA LEU A 270 -5.18 20.11 41.98
C LEU A 270 -3.78 19.58 41.66
N SER A 271 -2.73 20.18 42.22
CA SER A 271 -1.35 19.70 42.01
C SER A 271 -1.13 18.28 42.54
N GLU A 272 -1.69 17.94 43.71
CA GLU A 272 -1.62 16.58 44.26
C GLU A 272 -2.41 15.58 43.40
N THR A 273 -3.61 15.96 42.93
CA THR A 273 -4.41 15.10 42.04
C THR A 273 -3.75 14.89 40.68
N GLU A 274 -3.05 15.90 40.14
CA GLU A 274 -2.28 15.77 38.90
C GLU A 274 -1.06 14.87 39.08
N GLN A 275 -0.35 14.97 40.20
CA GLN A 275 0.74 14.04 40.53
C GLN A 275 0.24 12.60 40.68
N PHE A 276 -0.89 12.40 41.37
CA PHE A 276 -1.50 11.07 41.50
C PHE A 276 -1.95 10.52 40.14
N LEU A 277 -2.55 11.35 39.29
CA LEU A 277 -2.92 10.99 37.92
C LEU A 277 -1.68 10.58 37.11
N GLN A 278 -0.58 11.33 37.19
CA GLN A 278 0.68 10.98 36.51
C GLN A 278 1.24 9.64 36.97
N GLN A 279 1.16 9.32 38.27
CA GLN A 279 1.57 8.01 38.79
C GLN A 279 0.71 6.86 38.24
N LEU A 280 -0.61 7.05 38.17
CA LEU A 280 -1.53 6.06 37.57
C LEU A 280 -1.26 5.88 36.07
N LEU A 281 -1.07 6.98 35.34
CA LEU A 281 -0.73 6.95 33.92
C LEU A 281 0.61 6.25 33.67
N ALA A 282 1.62 6.49 34.51
CA ALA A 282 2.91 5.81 34.40
C ALA A 282 2.78 4.28 34.56
N ARG A 283 1.93 3.82 35.50
CA ARG A 283 1.61 2.39 35.64
C ARG A 283 0.89 1.85 34.40
N ALA A 284 -0.08 2.62 33.88
CA ALA A 284 -0.85 2.25 32.69
C ALA A 284 0.05 2.09 31.45
N VAL A 285 0.98 3.03 31.22
CA VAL A 285 1.89 3.03 30.06
C VAL A 285 2.79 1.78 30.03
N VAL A 286 3.19 1.26 31.19
CA VAL A 286 4.03 0.06 31.27
C VAL A 286 3.20 -1.22 31.05
N ALA A 287 1.99 -1.29 31.61
CA ALA A 287 1.18 -2.50 31.61
C ALA A 287 0.33 -2.69 30.33
N LEU A 288 -0.24 -1.60 29.80
CA LEU A 288 -1.17 -1.62 28.66
C LEU A 288 -0.63 -2.33 27.41
N PRO A 289 0.64 -2.13 26.99
CA PRO A 289 1.18 -2.82 25.81
C PRO A 289 1.24 -4.33 26.01
N GLN A 290 1.53 -4.80 27.22
CA GLN A 290 1.58 -6.23 27.54
C GLN A 290 0.18 -6.85 27.55
N TRP A 291 -0.78 -6.17 28.17
CA TRP A 291 -2.18 -6.61 28.19
C TRP A 291 -2.78 -6.65 26.77
N LYS A 292 -2.51 -5.64 25.93
CA LYS A 292 -3.00 -5.58 24.55
C LYS A 292 -2.56 -6.81 23.75
N VAL A 293 -1.27 -7.14 23.79
CA VAL A 293 -0.73 -8.32 23.08
C VAL A 293 -1.34 -9.62 23.62
N ARG A 294 -1.41 -9.78 24.95
CA ARG A 294 -1.97 -10.99 25.58
C ARG A 294 -3.43 -11.22 25.23
N VAL A 295 -4.26 -10.17 25.28
CA VAL A 295 -5.69 -10.26 24.95
C VAL A 295 -5.90 -10.52 23.45
N GLN A 296 -5.11 -9.88 22.57
CA GLN A 296 -5.16 -10.16 21.14
C GLN A 296 -4.81 -11.61 20.82
N LYS A 297 -3.75 -12.16 21.44
CA LYS A 297 -3.40 -13.59 21.31
C LYS A 297 -4.53 -14.50 21.79
N CYS A 298 -5.10 -14.19 22.95
CA CYS A 298 -6.21 -14.96 23.53
C CYS A 298 -7.45 -14.97 22.62
N LYS A 299 -7.86 -13.79 22.13
CA LYS A 299 -8.96 -13.62 21.17
C LYS A 299 -8.72 -14.44 19.90
N ALA A 300 -7.51 -14.42 19.37
CA ALA A 300 -7.12 -15.19 18.20
C ALA A 300 -7.24 -16.71 18.42
N VAL A 301 -6.75 -17.22 19.56
CA VAL A 301 -6.88 -18.64 19.94
C VAL A 301 -8.36 -19.04 20.05
N GLN A 302 -9.18 -18.23 20.72
CA GLN A 302 -10.61 -18.50 20.89
C GLN A 302 -11.38 -18.43 19.56
N ALA A 303 -10.99 -17.52 18.66
CA ALA A 303 -11.53 -17.47 17.31
C ALA A 303 -11.23 -18.75 16.51
N VAL A 304 -10.02 -19.31 16.64
CA VAL A 304 -9.66 -20.59 16.02
C VAL A 304 -10.42 -21.76 16.65
N LEU A 305 -10.58 -21.78 17.97
CA LEU A 305 -11.39 -22.80 18.64
C LEU A 305 -12.86 -22.78 18.18
N ASN A 306 -13.39 -21.62 17.78
CA ASN A 306 -14.72 -21.50 17.18
C ASN A 306 -14.83 -22.09 15.76
N LEU A 307 -13.72 -22.30 15.05
CA LEU A 307 -13.70 -22.97 13.74
C LEU A 307 -13.71 -24.51 13.88
N CYS A 308 -13.35 -25.02 15.05
CA CYS A 308 -13.27 -26.46 15.33
C CYS A 308 -14.67 -27.07 15.51
N SER A 309 -14.83 -28.34 15.12
CA SER A 309 -16.05 -29.10 15.41
C SER A 309 -15.93 -29.88 16.71
N LEU A 310 -17.06 -30.05 17.41
CA LEU A 310 -17.13 -30.87 18.61
C LEU A 310 -17.38 -32.32 18.24
N SER A 311 -16.63 -33.23 18.86
CA SER A 311 -16.95 -34.66 18.78
C SER A 311 -18.26 -34.96 19.51
N VAL A 312 -18.96 -36.03 19.11
CA VAL A 312 -20.22 -36.51 19.72
C VAL A 312 -20.12 -36.73 21.24
N THR A 313 -18.90 -36.89 21.77
CA THR A 313 -18.64 -37.14 23.19
C THR A 313 -18.27 -35.88 23.99
N ASP A 314 -18.20 -34.70 23.36
CA ASP A 314 -17.77 -33.41 23.95
C ASP A 314 -16.37 -33.38 24.61
N LYS A 315 -15.65 -34.52 24.64
CA LYS A 315 -14.32 -34.64 25.25
C LYS A 315 -13.18 -34.22 24.32
N CYS A 316 -13.42 -34.25 23.01
CA CYS A 316 -12.45 -33.90 21.99
C CYS A 316 -13.01 -32.88 20.99
N LEU A 317 -12.14 -31.98 20.56
CA LEU A 317 -12.33 -31.06 19.45
C LEU A 317 -11.60 -31.61 18.22
N ILE A 318 -12.26 -31.53 17.08
CA ILE A 318 -11.70 -31.93 15.79
C ILE A 318 -11.46 -30.65 15.00
N ALA A 319 -10.26 -30.49 14.47
CA ALA A 319 -9.93 -29.39 13.57
C ALA A 319 -9.38 -29.94 12.27
N GLU A 320 -9.73 -29.33 11.14
CA GLU A 320 -9.06 -29.61 9.87
C GLU A 320 -8.21 -28.39 9.50
N ALA A 321 -6.97 -28.64 9.10
CA ALA A 321 -6.03 -27.57 8.86
C ALA A 321 -5.04 -27.94 7.74
N TRP A 322 -4.67 -26.95 6.94
CA TRP A 322 -3.68 -27.09 5.89
C TRP A 322 -2.28 -26.90 6.45
N CYS A 323 -1.39 -27.86 6.22
CA CYS A 323 -0.02 -27.81 6.69
C CYS A 323 0.97 -28.20 5.58
N PRO A 324 2.09 -27.47 5.40
CA PRO A 324 3.17 -27.88 4.52
C PRO A 324 3.75 -29.24 4.92
N VAL A 325 3.99 -30.11 3.93
CA VAL A 325 4.50 -31.48 4.18
C VAL A 325 5.87 -31.47 4.88
N SER A 326 6.70 -30.48 4.56
CA SER A 326 8.02 -30.29 5.15
C SER A 326 7.97 -30.00 6.66
N LYS A 327 6.87 -29.45 7.16
CA LYS A 327 6.73 -28.95 8.55
C LYS A 327 5.84 -29.80 9.45
N LEU A 328 5.41 -30.97 8.96
CA LEU A 328 4.70 -31.96 9.78
C LEU A 328 5.44 -32.39 11.07
N PRO A 329 6.79 -32.57 11.10
CA PRO A 329 7.46 -32.93 12.36
C PRO A 329 7.39 -31.81 13.41
N GLU A 330 7.47 -30.55 12.99
CA GLU A 330 7.32 -29.36 13.86
C GLU A 330 5.90 -29.26 14.41
N LEU A 331 4.90 -29.57 13.58
CA LEU A 331 3.50 -29.67 14.02
C LEU A 331 3.34 -30.73 15.11
N GLN A 332 3.98 -31.88 14.96
CA GLN A 332 3.90 -32.97 15.92
C GLN A 332 4.53 -32.64 17.27
N SER A 333 5.68 -31.97 17.27
CA SER A 333 6.33 -31.53 18.51
C SER A 333 5.48 -30.51 19.26
N ALA A 334 4.89 -29.55 18.55
CA ALA A 334 4.01 -28.53 19.14
C ALA A 334 2.77 -29.13 19.80
N LEU A 335 2.15 -30.12 19.16
CA LEU A 335 0.99 -30.84 19.71
C LEU A 335 1.37 -31.60 20.99
N ARG A 336 2.53 -32.25 21.02
CA ARG A 336 3.04 -32.95 22.22
C ARG A 336 3.35 -31.99 23.36
N GLU A 337 3.97 -30.86 23.06
CA GLU A 337 4.29 -29.83 24.06
C GLU A 337 3.01 -29.23 24.65
N GLY A 338 2.05 -28.83 23.82
CA GLY A 338 0.75 -28.32 24.27
C GLY A 338 -0.12 -29.38 24.97
N GLY A 339 0.09 -30.67 24.63
CA GLY A 339 -0.59 -31.83 25.22
C GLY A 339 -0.04 -32.28 26.57
N SER A 340 1.20 -31.91 26.92
CA SER A 340 1.94 -32.40 28.10
C SER A 340 1.23 -32.23 29.46
N GLY A 341 0.22 -31.36 29.56
CA GLY A 341 -0.60 -31.18 30.76
C GLY A 341 -1.82 -32.11 30.87
N SER A 342 -2.13 -32.88 29.82
CA SER A 342 -3.28 -33.80 29.77
C SER A 342 -2.75 -35.20 29.51
N GLY A 343 -3.09 -36.19 30.32
CA GLY A 343 -2.53 -37.55 30.22
C GLY A 343 -2.82 -38.33 28.92
N VAL A 344 -3.34 -37.67 27.88
CA VAL A 344 -3.57 -38.20 26.54
C VAL A 344 -2.94 -37.26 25.52
N ASP A 345 -2.07 -37.79 24.67
CA ASP A 345 -1.40 -37.03 23.62
C ASP A 345 -2.40 -36.60 22.53
N SER A 346 -2.35 -35.32 22.14
CA SER A 346 -3.00 -34.85 20.91
C SER A 346 -2.23 -35.37 19.70
N PHE A 347 -2.95 -35.80 18.68
CA PHE A 347 -2.35 -36.36 17.47
C PHE A 347 -3.03 -35.84 16.23
N TYR A 348 -2.37 -36.03 15.10
CA TYR A 348 -2.86 -35.62 13.80
C TYR A 348 -2.99 -36.82 12.85
N ASN A 349 -3.95 -36.73 11.94
CA ASN A 349 -4.13 -37.70 10.86
C ASN A 349 -4.09 -36.97 9.51
N ARG A 350 -3.56 -37.62 8.48
CA ARG A 350 -3.46 -37.07 7.13
C ARG A 350 -4.68 -37.48 6.32
N LEU A 351 -5.40 -36.51 5.76
CA LEU A 351 -6.58 -36.79 4.95
C LEU A 351 -6.28 -36.61 3.46
N PRO A 352 -6.74 -37.54 2.59
CA PRO A 352 -6.79 -37.28 1.17
C PRO A 352 -7.88 -36.24 0.90
N SER A 353 -7.47 -35.06 0.40
CA SER A 353 -8.39 -33.98 0.04
C SER A 353 -8.82 -34.09 -1.42
N THR A 354 -10.12 -33.89 -1.68
CA THR A 354 -10.66 -33.64 -3.03
C THR A 354 -10.69 -32.15 -3.38
N THR A 355 -10.63 -31.24 -2.38
CA THR A 355 -10.55 -29.80 -2.61
C THR A 355 -9.11 -29.37 -2.93
N PRO A 356 -8.93 -28.35 -3.79
CA PRO A 356 -7.61 -27.87 -4.13
C PRO A 356 -6.93 -27.28 -2.88
N PRO A 357 -5.69 -27.68 -2.57
CA PRO A 357 -4.94 -27.12 -1.46
C PRO A 357 -4.49 -25.68 -1.75
N PRO A 358 -4.18 -24.90 -0.70
CA PRO A 358 -3.65 -23.54 -0.84
C PRO A 358 -2.24 -23.56 -1.40
N THR A 359 -1.82 -22.43 -1.97
CA THR A 359 -0.46 -22.25 -2.46
C THR A 359 0.41 -21.50 -1.45
N LEU A 360 1.60 -22.06 -1.23
CA LEU A 360 2.63 -21.47 -0.40
C LEU A 360 3.93 -21.37 -1.19
N PHE A 361 4.51 -20.17 -1.20
CA PHE A 361 5.87 -19.92 -1.67
C PHE A 361 6.72 -19.43 -0.50
N PRO A 362 7.84 -20.09 -0.17
CA PRO A 362 8.77 -19.60 0.83
C PRO A 362 9.44 -18.33 0.30
N THR A 363 9.14 -17.19 0.91
CA THR A 363 9.71 -15.90 0.55
C THR A 363 10.83 -15.50 1.50
N ASN A 364 11.89 -14.93 0.95
CA ASN A 364 12.92 -14.23 1.71
C ASN A 364 12.62 -12.73 1.70
N THR A 365 13.31 -11.94 2.52
CA THR A 365 13.19 -10.47 2.51
C THR A 365 13.41 -9.85 1.12
N PHE A 366 14.30 -10.45 0.32
CA PHE A 366 14.55 -10.07 -1.07
C PHE A 366 13.40 -10.42 -2.02
N THR A 367 12.87 -11.65 -1.96
CA THR A 367 11.86 -12.13 -2.92
C THR A 367 10.42 -11.76 -2.57
N ALA A 368 10.16 -11.35 -1.33
CA ALA A 368 8.83 -10.95 -0.87
C ALA A 368 8.23 -9.82 -1.72
N GLY A 369 9.02 -8.80 -2.07
CA GLY A 369 8.56 -7.68 -2.90
C GLY A 369 8.12 -8.12 -4.30
N PHE A 370 8.92 -8.97 -4.96
CA PHE A 370 8.59 -9.51 -6.28
C PHE A 370 7.40 -10.47 -6.26
N GLN A 371 7.30 -11.31 -5.22
CA GLN A 371 6.17 -12.22 -5.05
C GLN A 371 4.86 -11.45 -4.87
N ASN A 372 4.86 -10.39 -4.04
CA ASN A 372 3.66 -9.58 -3.82
C ASN A 372 3.15 -8.91 -5.10
N ILE A 373 4.04 -8.52 -6.03
CA ILE A 373 3.65 -7.96 -7.34
C ILE A 373 2.99 -9.02 -8.24
N VAL A 374 3.44 -10.27 -8.17
CA VAL A 374 2.82 -11.37 -8.91
C VAL A 374 1.48 -11.75 -8.29
N ASP A 375 1.44 -11.90 -6.97
CA ASP A 375 0.22 -12.23 -6.20
C ASP A 375 -0.88 -11.17 -6.38
N ALA A 376 -0.51 -9.90 -6.64
CA ALA A 376 -1.46 -8.81 -6.88
C ALA A 376 -2.28 -8.96 -8.17
N TYR A 377 -1.78 -9.68 -9.17
CA TYR A 377 -2.55 -10.00 -10.38
C TYR A 377 -3.52 -11.17 -10.14
N GLY A 378 -3.04 -12.18 -9.42
CA GLY A 378 -3.78 -13.38 -9.05
C GLY A 378 -2.85 -14.37 -8.40
N VAL A 379 -3.37 -15.25 -7.55
CA VAL A 379 -2.55 -16.23 -6.84
C VAL A 379 -2.38 -17.50 -7.68
N ALA A 380 -1.16 -18.03 -7.71
CA ALA A 380 -0.82 -19.20 -8.52
C ALA A 380 -1.66 -20.40 -8.13
N SER A 381 -2.02 -21.24 -9.09
CA SER A 381 -2.66 -22.52 -8.80
C SER A 381 -1.68 -23.52 -8.18
N TYR A 382 -2.20 -24.55 -7.50
CA TYR A 382 -1.36 -25.47 -6.75
C TYR A 382 -0.37 -26.24 -7.65
N ARG A 383 0.91 -26.15 -7.29
CA ARG A 383 2.09 -26.70 -8.00
C ARG A 383 2.32 -26.17 -9.42
N GLU A 384 1.73 -25.03 -9.74
CA GLU A 384 2.03 -24.27 -10.95
C GLU A 384 3.44 -23.64 -10.87
N VAL A 385 4.05 -23.38 -12.03
CA VAL A 385 5.31 -22.65 -12.13
C VAL A 385 5.12 -21.20 -11.67
N ASN A 386 5.97 -20.77 -10.74
CA ASN A 386 5.93 -19.41 -10.21
C ASN A 386 6.57 -18.40 -11.19
N PRO A 387 5.83 -17.39 -11.70
CA PRO A 387 6.41 -16.33 -12.52
C PRO A 387 7.46 -15.49 -11.77
N ALA A 388 7.35 -15.39 -10.44
CA ALA A 388 8.15 -14.46 -9.63
C ALA A 388 9.66 -14.68 -9.76
N VAL A 389 10.11 -15.91 -9.97
CA VAL A 389 11.53 -16.23 -10.13
C VAL A 389 12.12 -15.53 -11.36
N TYR A 390 11.34 -15.43 -12.43
CA TYR A 390 11.77 -14.77 -13.66
C TYR A 390 11.59 -13.25 -13.58
N THR A 391 10.51 -12.78 -12.94
CA THR A 391 10.25 -11.35 -12.79
C THR A 391 11.35 -10.64 -12.00
N ILE A 392 12.07 -11.32 -11.09
CA ILE A 392 13.24 -10.73 -10.38
C ILE A 392 14.23 -10.06 -11.34
N ILE A 393 14.45 -10.62 -12.53
CA ILE A 393 15.39 -10.08 -13.52
C ILE A 393 14.69 -9.41 -14.70
N THR A 394 13.65 -10.05 -15.27
CA THR A 394 12.99 -9.52 -16.47
C THR A 394 12.25 -8.22 -16.20
N PHE A 395 11.69 -8.06 -15.00
CA PHE A 395 10.95 -6.85 -14.64
C PHE A 395 11.84 -5.60 -14.56
N PRO A 396 12.92 -5.58 -13.76
CA PRO A 396 13.85 -4.46 -13.76
C PRO A 396 14.50 -4.20 -15.13
N PHE A 397 14.74 -5.24 -15.92
CA PHE A 397 15.31 -5.11 -17.26
C PHE A 397 14.37 -4.40 -18.24
N LEU A 398 13.09 -4.79 -18.33
CA LEU A 398 12.12 -4.11 -19.19
C LEU A 398 11.88 -2.66 -18.76
N PHE A 399 11.85 -2.42 -17.45
CA PHE A 399 11.82 -1.06 -16.91
C PHE A 399 13.03 -0.25 -17.38
N ALA A 400 14.24 -0.79 -17.28
CA ALA A 400 15.46 -0.11 -17.68
C ALA A 400 15.51 0.22 -19.19
N VAL A 401 14.88 -0.59 -20.05
CA VAL A 401 14.77 -0.29 -21.49
C VAL A 401 13.89 0.94 -21.75
N MET A 402 12.83 1.14 -20.94
CA MET A 402 11.95 2.32 -20.97
C MET A 402 12.60 3.53 -20.32
N PHE A 403 13.33 3.33 -19.22
CA PHE A 403 13.94 4.36 -18.38
C PHE A 403 15.47 4.27 -18.43
N GLY A 404 16.03 4.37 -19.64
CA GLY A 404 17.47 4.20 -19.87
C GLY A 404 18.22 5.52 -19.83
N ASP A 405 18.64 5.97 -18.64
CA ASP A 405 19.53 7.14 -18.46
C ASP A 405 20.50 6.83 -17.31
N VAL A 406 21.80 7.01 -17.56
CA VAL A 406 22.85 6.74 -16.55
C VAL A 406 22.69 7.64 -15.32
N GLY A 407 22.34 8.91 -15.53
CA GLY A 407 22.22 9.90 -14.47
C GLY A 407 21.02 9.63 -13.56
N HIS A 408 19.84 9.45 -14.15
CA HIS A 408 18.63 9.12 -13.40
C HIS A 408 18.73 7.74 -12.74
N GLY A 409 19.29 6.75 -13.44
CA GLY A 409 19.57 5.41 -12.90
C GLY A 409 20.46 5.44 -11.66
N LEU A 410 21.51 6.27 -11.68
CA LEU A 410 22.41 6.47 -10.53
C LEU A 410 21.69 7.08 -9.33
N LEU A 411 20.86 8.11 -9.54
CA LEU A 411 20.07 8.72 -8.47
C LEU A 411 19.10 7.72 -7.83
N MET A 412 18.39 6.93 -8.64
CA MET A 412 17.51 5.87 -8.14
C MET A 412 18.28 4.80 -7.38
N PHE A 413 19.43 4.37 -7.89
CA PHE A 413 20.29 3.37 -7.25
C PHE A 413 20.80 3.86 -5.89
N LEU A 414 21.27 5.09 -5.79
CA LEU A 414 21.74 5.68 -4.52
C LEU A 414 20.60 5.81 -3.50
N ALA A 415 19.42 6.26 -3.93
CA ALA A 415 18.25 6.34 -3.05
C ALA A 415 17.81 4.96 -2.54
N ALA A 416 17.83 3.95 -3.41
CA ALA A 416 17.52 2.57 -3.02
C ALA A 416 18.59 1.97 -2.10
N LEU A 417 19.87 2.21 -2.38
CA LEU A 417 20.97 1.76 -1.54
C LEU A 417 20.87 2.37 -0.13
N TRP A 418 20.52 3.65 -0.04
CA TRP A 418 20.27 4.31 1.25
C TRP A 418 19.15 3.63 2.04
N MET A 419 18.02 3.30 1.40
CA MET A 419 16.92 2.55 2.05
C MET A 419 17.32 1.13 2.50
N VAL A 420 18.25 0.48 1.80
CA VAL A 420 18.74 -0.86 2.16
C VAL A 420 19.75 -0.81 3.31
N LEU A 421 20.61 0.21 3.35
CA LEU A 421 21.60 0.36 4.43
C LEU A 421 20.94 0.72 5.77
N GLU A 422 19.89 1.54 5.76
CA GLU A 422 19.14 1.98 6.94
C GLU A 422 17.97 1.04 7.33
N GLU A 423 18.00 -0.23 6.93
CA GLU A 423 16.91 -1.19 7.19
C GLU A 423 16.62 -1.43 8.68
N LYS A 424 17.64 -1.26 9.54
CA LYS A 424 17.53 -1.51 10.98
C LYS A 424 16.92 -0.35 11.76
N ASP A 425 16.79 0.82 11.14
CA ASP A 425 16.36 2.02 11.83
C ASP A 425 14.83 2.04 12.06
N PRO A 426 14.36 2.07 13.32
CA PRO A 426 12.94 1.91 13.64
C PRO A 426 12.09 3.08 13.13
N LYS A 427 12.68 4.28 12.97
CA LYS A 427 12.00 5.47 12.42
C LYS A 427 11.63 5.30 10.95
N LEU A 428 12.47 4.63 10.17
CA LEU A 428 12.24 4.39 8.75
C LEU A 428 11.22 3.28 8.53
N ARG A 429 11.23 2.27 9.42
CA ARG A 429 10.34 1.11 9.35
C ARG A 429 8.92 1.41 9.83
N ASN A 430 8.76 2.23 10.88
CA ASN A 430 7.45 2.55 11.47
C ASN A 430 6.85 3.85 10.92
N ASN A 431 7.27 4.32 9.74
CA ASN A 431 6.63 5.47 9.13
C ASN A 431 5.22 5.08 8.63
N ASP A 432 4.22 5.86 9.00
CA ASP A 432 2.81 5.60 8.71
C ASP A 432 2.38 6.05 7.32
N ASN A 433 3.22 6.83 6.62
CA ASN A 433 2.93 7.25 5.25
C ASN A 433 2.84 6.03 4.32
N GLU A 434 1.67 5.81 3.71
CA GLU A 434 1.39 4.67 2.83
C GLU A 434 2.38 4.56 1.66
N ILE A 435 2.69 5.70 1.03
CA ILE A 435 3.67 5.79 -0.07
C ILE A 435 5.04 5.31 0.40
N TRP A 436 5.45 5.71 1.61
CA TRP A 436 6.72 5.28 2.17
C TRP A 436 6.74 3.79 2.46
N ARG A 437 5.67 3.24 3.04
CA ARG A 437 5.54 1.79 3.27
C ARG A 437 5.64 1.00 1.96
N MET A 438 5.00 1.47 0.89
CA MET A 438 5.09 0.85 -0.43
C MET A 438 6.52 0.90 -1.00
N MET A 439 7.17 2.06 -0.97
CA MET A 439 8.56 2.19 -1.46
C MET A 439 9.55 1.36 -0.64
N PHE A 440 9.41 1.34 0.70
CA PHE A 440 10.28 0.57 1.58
C PHE A 440 10.08 -0.95 1.41
N GLY A 441 8.85 -1.39 1.18
CA GLY A 441 8.53 -2.78 0.82
C GLY A 441 9.17 -3.21 -0.50
N GLY A 442 9.30 -2.28 -1.46
CA GLY A 442 9.91 -2.48 -2.77
C GLY A 442 11.41 -2.14 -2.87
N ARG A 443 12.14 -1.94 -1.76
CA ARG A 443 13.53 -1.41 -1.79
C ARG A 443 14.49 -2.17 -2.70
N TYR A 444 14.47 -3.51 -2.68
CA TYR A 444 15.34 -4.34 -3.52
C TYR A 444 14.96 -4.30 -5.00
N LEU A 445 13.69 -4.05 -5.29
CA LEU A 445 13.20 -3.90 -6.65
C LEU A 445 13.68 -2.57 -7.24
N ILE A 446 13.59 -1.48 -6.49
CA ILE A 446 14.10 -0.16 -6.93
C ILE A 446 15.63 -0.22 -7.10
N LEU A 447 16.33 -0.95 -6.22
CA LEU A 447 17.79 -1.16 -6.33
C LEU A 447 18.17 -1.82 -7.66
N LEU A 448 17.48 -2.91 -8.03
CA LEU A 448 17.73 -3.59 -9.30
C LEU A 448 17.33 -2.73 -10.51
N MET A 449 16.21 -2.01 -10.43
CA MET A 449 15.79 -1.07 -11.47
C MET A 449 16.83 0.02 -11.74
N GLY A 450 17.39 0.62 -10.68
CA GLY A 450 18.47 1.59 -10.78
C GLY A 450 19.73 1.00 -11.43
N LEU A 451 20.14 -0.20 -11.00
CA LEU A 451 21.31 -0.88 -11.56
C LEU A 451 21.15 -1.20 -13.06
N PHE A 452 20.00 -1.75 -13.46
CA PHE A 452 19.74 -2.04 -14.87
C PHE A 452 19.55 -0.77 -15.70
N SER A 453 18.98 0.30 -15.13
CA SER A 453 18.84 1.61 -15.79
C SER A 453 20.21 2.24 -16.09
N ILE A 454 21.20 2.10 -15.19
CA ILE A 454 22.58 2.50 -15.46
C ILE A 454 23.15 1.70 -16.64
N TYR A 455 22.92 0.39 -16.68
CA TYR A 455 23.40 -0.47 -17.76
C TYR A 455 22.76 -0.11 -19.11
N THR A 456 21.44 0.05 -19.18
CA THR A 456 20.75 0.41 -20.43
C THR A 456 21.03 1.85 -20.85
N GLY A 457 21.13 2.78 -19.90
CA GLY A 457 21.57 4.15 -20.16
C GLY A 457 22.98 4.21 -20.76
N ALA A 458 23.88 3.33 -20.31
CA ALA A 458 25.21 3.22 -20.87
C ALA A 458 25.20 2.62 -22.29
N ILE A 459 24.28 1.70 -22.60
CA ILE A 459 24.05 1.20 -23.96
C ILE A 459 23.50 2.29 -24.88
N TYR A 460 22.52 3.07 -24.42
CA TYR A 460 21.98 4.20 -25.19
C TYR A 460 22.98 5.36 -25.28
N ASN A 461 23.99 5.37 -24.42
CA ASN A 461 24.95 6.44 -24.26
C ASN A 461 24.25 7.79 -23.95
N GLU A 462 23.34 7.76 -22.98
CA GLU A 462 22.57 8.91 -22.51
C GLU A 462 22.79 9.10 -20.99
N CYS A 463 23.36 10.24 -20.60
CA CYS A 463 23.55 10.67 -19.21
C CYS A 463 23.05 12.11 -19.07
N PHE A 464 21.89 12.31 -18.42
CA PHE A 464 21.22 13.62 -18.37
C PHE A 464 21.13 14.29 -19.75
N SER A 465 20.65 13.54 -20.75
CA SER A 465 20.55 13.95 -22.15
C SER A 465 21.87 14.21 -22.90
N ARG A 466 23.03 13.85 -22.33
CA ARG A 466 24.34 14.01 -22.97
C ARG A 466 25.06 12.67 -23.13
N GLY A 467 25.78 12.52 -24.23
CA GLY A 467 26.60 11.33 -24.49
C GLY A 467 27.92 11.36 -23.75
N LEU A 468 28.33 10.21 -23.22
CA LEU A 468 29.67 9.97 -22.69
C LEU A 468 30.58 9.56 -23.84
N SER A 469 31.84 10.00 -23.85
CA SER A 469 32.83 9.64 -24.87
C SER A 469 33.98 8.78 -24.30
N PRO A 470 33.72 7.54 -23.82
CA PRO A 470 34.78 6.69 -23.27
C PRO A 470 35.74 6.15 -24.35
N PHE A 471 35.28 5.97 -25.59
CA PHE A 471 36.10 5.50 -26.72
C PHE A 471 36.12 6.53 -27.87
N SER A 472 37.06 6.36 -28.80
CA SER A 472 37.10 7.13 -30.04
C SER A 472 35.87 6.83 -30.90
N SER A 473 35.23 7.87 -31.44
CA SER A 473 34.10 7.74 -32.37
C SER A 473 34.52 6.98 -33.64
N GLY A 474 33.61 6.17 -34.17
CA GLY A 474 33.81 5.48 -35.46
C GLY A 474 33.68 6.42 -36.65
N TRP A 475 33.16 7.62 -36.42
CA TRP A 475 33.03 8.68 -37.42
C TRP A 475 34.17 9.69 -37.28
N ASN A 476 34.86 9.95 -38.38
CA ASN A 476 35.95 10.93 -38.42
C ASN A 476 35.67 11.99 -39.48
N VAL A 477 35.96 13.24 -39.15
CA VAL A 477 35.81 14.39 -40.04
C VAL A 477 37.13 15.14 -40.09
N GLY A 478 37.58 15.49 -41.29
CA GLY A 478 38.79 16.29 -41.47
C GLY A 478 38.69 17.67 -40.80
N PRO A 479 39.78 18.18 -40.20
CA PRO A 479 39.74 19.45 -39.45
C PRO A 479 39.47 20.68 -40.34
N SER A 480 39.75 20.61 -41.64
CA SER A 480 39.52 21.70 -42.60
C SER A 480 38.05 21.85 -43.01
N THR A 481 37.29 20.76 -43.04
CA THR A 481 35.88 20.76 -43.48
C THR A 481 34.92 21.27 -42.42
N LEU A 482 35.30 21.19 -41.14
CA LEU A 482 34.48 21.67 -40.00
C LEU A 482 34.38 23.20 -39.92
N LYS A 483 35.35 23.95 -40.47
CA LYS A 483 35.36 25.41 -40.42
C LYS A 483 34.56 26.07 -41.55
N ALA A 484 34.28 25.33 -42.63
CA ALA A 484 33.68 25.88 -43.84
C ALA A 484 32.15 25.81 -43.87
N ASN A 485 31.55 24.76 -43.27
CA ASN A 485 30.13 24.48 -43.40
C ASN A 485 29.43 24.41 -42.03
N THR A 486 28.30 25.11 -41.90
CA THR A 486 27.43 25.07 -40.70
C THR A 486 26.60 23.80 -40.60
N PHE A 487 26.21 23.21 -41.73
CA PHE A 487 25.58 21.90 -41.81
C PHE A 487 26.36 21.01 -42.77
N LEU A 488 26.78 19.82 -42.31
CA LEU A 488 27.57 18.87 -43.08
C LEU A 488 26.84 17.52 -43.13
N SER A 489 26.54 17.04 -44.34
CA SER A 489 26.14 15.66 -44.56
C SER A 489 27.38 14.79 -44.74
N LEU A 490 27.52 13.76 -43.91
CA LEU A 490 28.61 12.79 -43.98
C LEU A 490 28.13 11.56 -44.73
N ASP A 491 28.69 11.32 -45.92
CA ASP A 491 28.40 10.12 -46.70
C ASP A 491 29.26 8.96 -46.18
N PRO A 492 28.66 7.87 -45.67
CA PRO A 492 29.41 6.76 -45.09
C PRO A 492 30.14 5.90 -46.12
N ASN A 493 29.90 6.11 -47.42
CA ASN A 493 30.57 5.41 -48.51
C ASN A 493 31.94 6.04 -48.85
N VAL A 494 32.23 7.25 -48.35
CA VAL A 494 33.51 7.91 -48.58
C VAL A 494 34.57 7.30 -47.64
N THR A 495 35.71 6.91 -48.21
CA THR A 495 36.81 6.28 -47.47
C THR A 495 37.34 7.20 -46.36
N GLY A 496 37.39 6.69 -45.14
CA GLY A 496 37.90 7.42 -43.96
C GLY A 496 36.84 8.17 -43.14
N VAL A 497 35.60 8.29 -43.63
CA VAL A 497 34.50 8.94 -42.89
C VAL A 497 33.90 8.00 -41.84
N PHE A 498 33.71 6.73 -42.18
CA PHE A 498 33.28 5.68 -41.25
C PHE A 498 34.36 4.59 -41.17
N THR A 499 34.94 4.42 -39.98
CA THR A 499 36.08 3.52 -39.74
C THR A 499 35.69 2.20 -39.05
N GLY A 500 34.48 2.14 -38.47
CA GLY A 500 33.93 0.94 -37.84
C GLY A 500 32.82 1.25 -36.84
N PRO A 501 32.09 0.22 -36.36
CA PRO A 501 31.08 0.39 -35.32
C PRO A 501 31.74 0.72 -33.97
N TYR A 502 31.01 1.48 -33.15
CA TYR A 502 31.44 1.84 -31.81
C TYR A 502 31.49 0.60 -30.88
N PRO A 503 32.55 0.40 -30.08
CA PRO A 503 32.72 -0.84 -29.31
C PRO A 503 31.65 -1.12 -28.26
N PHE A 504 31.05 -0.09 -27.66
CA PHE A 504 30.08 -0.24 -26.57
C PHE A 504 29.01 0.84 -26.61
N GLY A 505 27.75 0.46 -26.87
CA GLY A 505 26.63 1.38 -26.93
C GLY A 505 26.56 2.19 -28.22
N ILE A 506 25.85 3.32 -28.18
CA ILE A 506 25.65 4.21 -29.34
C ILE A 506 26.80 5.23 -29.44
N ASP A 507 27.27 5.47 -30.67
CA ASP A 507 28.36 6.42 -30.94
C ASP A 507 27.98 7.85 -30.48
N PRO A 508 28.82 8.53 -29.68
CA PRO A 508 28.56 9.88 -29.19
C PRO A 508 28.26 10.92 -30.27
N ILE A 509 28.75 10.72 -31.51
CA ILE A 509 28.52 11.66 -32.62
C ILE A 509 27.04 11.85 -32.93
N TRP A 510 26.21 10.85 -32.68
CA TRP A 510 24.76 10.93 -32.89
C TRP A 510 24.12 11.95 -31.95
N GLY A 511 24.65 12.19 -30.74
CA GLY A 511 24.12 13.24 -29.86
C GLY A 511 24.34 14.67 -30.38
N LEU A 512 25.22 14.85 -31.37
CA LEU A 512 25.50 16.14 -32.02
C LEU A 512 24.80 16.29 -33.36
N SER A 513 24.26 15.22 -33.93
CA SER A 513 23.72 15.23 -35.28
C SER A 513 22.27 15.70 -35.34
N SER A 514 21.89 16.37 -36.43
CA SER A 514 20.51 16.82 -36.66
C SER A 514 19.56 15.68 -37.00
N ASN A 515 20.07 14.55 -37.50
CA ASN A 515 19.31 13.38 -37.91
C ASN A 515 19.29 12.25 -36.85
N HIS A 516 19.69 12.54 -35.61
CA HIS A 516 19.79 11.53 -34.54
C HIS A 516 18.45 10.86 -34.23
N LEU A 517 17.34 11.61 -34.26
CA LEU A 517 16.01 11.09 -33.94
C LEU A 517 15.57 10.01 -34.93
N THR A 518 15.89 10.17 -36.22
CA THR A 518 15.58 9.19 -37.27
C THR A 518 16.32 7.87 -37.03
N PHE A 519 17.59 7.95 -36.63
CA PHE A 519 18.40 6.77 -36.30
C PHE A 519 17.89 6.08 -35.02
N LEU A 520 17.74 6.84 -33.93
CA LEU A 520 17.30 6.31 -32.63
C LEU A 520 15.90 5.72 -32.68
N ASN A 521 14.98 6.34 -33.43
CA ASN A 521 13.63 5.82 -33.61
C ASN A 521 13.68 4.44 -34.31
N SER A 522 14.42 4.33 -35.42
CA SER A 522 14.55 3.04 -36.12
C SER A 522 15.20 1.96 -35.24
N TYR A 523 16.20 2.31 -34.44
CA TYR A 523 16.89 1.39 -33.55
C TYR A 523 15.99 0.93 -32.38
N LYS A 524 15.45 1.89 -31.60
CA LYS A 524 14.65 1.60 -30.40
C LYS A 524 13.36 0.84 -30.76
N MET A 525 12.69 1.18 -31.88
CA MET A 525 11.51 0.44 -32.36
C MET A 525 11.82 -1.03 -32.70
N LYS A 526 12.94 -1.29 -33.40
CA LYS A 526 13.35 -2.67 -33.75
C LYS A 526 13.75 -3.46 -32.50
N MET A 527 14.49 -2.84 -31.60
CA MET A 527 14.89 -3.44 -30.32
C MET A 527 13.66 -3.85 -29.48
N SER A 528 12.62 -3.00 -29.39
CA SER A 528 11.41 -3.32 -28.62
C SER A 528 10.68 -4.54 -29.16
N VAL A 529 10.60 -4.69 -30.49
CA VAL A 529 9.96 -5.86 -31.11
C VAL A 529 10.78 -7.14 -30.84
N ILE A 530 12.11 -7.08 -30.96
CA ILE A 530 12.98 -8.23 -30.67
C ILE A 530 12.80 -8.70 -29.22
N ILE A 531 12.88 -7.78 -28.25
CA ILE A 531 12.70 -8.09 -26.83
C ILE A 531 11.31 -8.67 -26.58
N GLY A 532 10.26 -8.07 -27.16
CA GLY A 532 8.89 -8.54 -26.99
C GLY A 532 8.67 -9.96 -27.48
N VAL A 533 9.14 -10.30 -28.69
CA VAL A 533 8.99 -11.64 -29.27
C VAL A 533 9.77 -12.68 -28.46
N ILE A 534 11.00 -12.37 -28.02
CA ILE A 534 11.78 -13.28 -27.17
C ILE A 534 11.09 -13.50 -25.82
N HIS A 535 10.60 -12.43 -25.18
CA HIS A 535 9.94 -12.50 -23.88
C HIS A 535 8.62 -13.30 -23.93
N MET A 536 7.80 -13.10 -24.95
CA MET A 536 6.56 -13.88 -25.15
C MET A 536 6.84 -15.34 -25.49
N THR A 537 7.81 -15.60 -26.37
CA THR A 537 8.21 -16.98 -26.72
C THR A 537 8.71 -17.71 -25.48
N PHE A 538 9.48 -17.03 -24.62
CA PHE A 538 9.89 -17.57 -23.33
C PHE A 538 8.69 -17.92 -22.43
N GLY A 539 7.67 -17.05 -22.35
CA GLY A 539 6.44 -17.33 -21.61
C GLY A 539 5.69 -18.57 -22.12
N VAL A 540 5.54 -18.71 -23.44
CA VAL A 540 4.91 -19.92 -24.05
C VAL A 540 5.75 -21.17 -23.73
N CYS A 541 7.07 -21.09 -23.76
CA CYS A 541 7.93 -22.21 -23.37
C CYS A 541 7.75 -22.64 -21.90
N LEU A 542 7.32 -21.74 -20.99
CA LEU A 542 7.08 -22.11 -19.59
C LEU A 542 5.84 -22.99 -19.41
N SER A 543 4.85 -22.90 -20.28
CA SER A 543 3.66 -23.76 -20.22
C SER A 543 4.00 -25.25 -20.43
N PHE A 544 5.09 -25.55 -21.14
CA PHE A 544 5.65 -26.91 -21.26
C PHE A 544 5.92 -27.55 -19.89
N PHE A 545 6.53 -26.80 -18.97
CA PHE A 545 6.85 -27.31 -17.64
C PHE A 545 5.59 -27.56 -16.81
N ASN A 546 4.53 -26.78 -17.02
CA ASN A 546 3.23 -27.02 -16.39
C ASN A 546 2.61 -28.32 -16.93
N TYR A 547 2.46 -28.47 -18.24
CA TYR A 547 1.85 -29.67 -18.83
C TYR A 547 2.62 -30.95 -18.53
N LYS A 548 3.95 -30.89 -18.52
CA LYS A 548 4.80 -32.05 -18.16
C LYS A 548 4.58 -32.48 -16.71
N HIS A 549 4.43 -31.55 -15.78
CA HIS A 549 4.23 -31.86 -14.37
C HIS A 549 2.83 -32.41 -14.07
N PHE A 550 1.79 -31.87 -14.70
CA PHE A 550 0.43 -32.39 -14.59
C PHE A 550 0.19 -33.65 -15.44
N ASN A 551 1.22 -34.21 -16.09
CA ASN A 551 1.15 -35.39 -16.96
C ASN A 551 0.11 -35.28 -18.09
N GLN A 552 -0.12 -34.06 -18.61
CA GLN A 552 -1.08 -33.80 -19.69
C GLN A 552 -0.42 -33.83 -21.07
N LEU A 553 0.03 -35.02 -21.50
CA LEU A 553 0.76 -35.19 -22.77
C LEU A 553 -0.04 -34.72 -23.99
N SER A 554 -1.37 -34.88 -23.99
CA SER A 554 -2.23 -34.42 -25.09
C SER A 554 -2.19 -32.91 -25.29
N SER A 555 -2.13 -32.14 -24.20
CA SER A 555 -2.09 -30.67 -24.26
C SER A 555 -0.75 -30.17 -24.82
N ILE A 556 0.36 -30.90 -24.59
CA ILE A 556 1.67 -30.56 -25.15
C ILE A 556 1.62 -30.59 -26.69
N PHE A 557 1.08 -31.66 -27.27
CA PHE A 557 1.05 -31.82 -28.72
C PHE A 557 -0.04 -30.98 -29.41
N LEU A 558 -1.20 -30.82 -28.77
CA LEU A 558 -2.38 -30.20 -29.40
C LEU A 558 -2.54 -28.71 -29.09
N VAL A 559 -1.86 -28.17 -28.07
CA VAL A 559 -1.94 -26.76 -27.67
C VAL A 559 -0.57 -26.09 -27.81
N LEU A 560 0.42 -26.53 -27.02
CA LEU A 560 1.73 -25.86 -26.96
C LEU A 560 2.46 -25.83 -28.31
N ILE A 561 2.55 -26.97 -29.02
CA ILE A 561 3.29 -27.02 -30.29
C ILE A 561 2.65 -26.10 -31.35
N PRO A 562 1.32 -26.16 -31.61
CA PRO A 562 0.65 -25.20 -32.49
C PRO A 562 0.86 -23.73 -32.09
N GLU A 563 0.78 -23.42 -30.80
CA GLU A 563 0.96 -22.07 -30.28
C GLU A 563 2.37 -21.51 -30.51
N LEU A 564 3.39 -22.31 -30.17
CA LEU A 564 4.80 -21.97 -30.37
C LEU A 564 5.12 -21.82 -31.86
N PHE A 565 4.61 -22.74 -32.67
CA PHE A 565 4.82 -22.74 -34.11
C PHE A 565 4.18 -21.52 -34.77
N PHE A 566 2.93 -21.18 -34.42
CA PHE A 566 2.26 -19.98 -34.89
C PHE A 566 3.06 -18.70 -34.58
N MET A 567 3.55 -18.58 -33.35
CA MET A 567 4.35 -17.42 -32.91
C MET A 567 5.71 -17.33 -33.63
N LEU A 568 6.44 -18.44 -33.77
CA LEU A 568 7.74 -18.46 -34.42
C LEU A 568 7.64 -18.22 -35.93
N CYS A 569 6.63 -18.78 -36.60
CA CYS A 569 6.44 -18.62 -38.05
C CYS A 569 6.17 -17.18 -38.46
N LEU A 570 5.39 -16.42 -37.68
CA LEU A 570 5.05 -15.04 -38.00
C LEU A 570 6.04 -14.04 -37.39
N PHE A 571 6.15 -14.03 -36.06
CA PHE A 571 6.92 -13.02 -35.34
C PHE A 571 8.38 -13.41 -35.14
N GLY A 572 8.68 -14.71 -35.01
CA GLY A 572 10.07 -15.18 -35.05
C GLY A 572 10.73 -14.87 -36.40
N TYR A 573 10.00 -15.02 -37.50
CA TYR A 573 10.46 -14.63 -38.83
C TYR A 573 10.64 -13.11 -38.97
N LEU A 574 9.78 -12.29 -38.37
CA LEU A 574 9.97 -10.84 -38.30
C LEU A 574 11.29 -10.46 -37.61
N VAL A 575 11.60 -11.09 -36.47
CA VAL A 575 12.89 -10.89 -35.77
C VAL A 575 14.06 -11.33 -36.64
N PHE A 576 13.94 -12.47 -37.33
CA PHE A 576 14.95 -12.93 -38.28
C PHE A 576 15.20 -11.90 -39.39
N MET A 577 14.16 -11.32 -40.00
CA MET A 577 14.30 -10.29 -41.04
C MET A 577 15.03 -9.04 -40.51
N VAL A 578 14.77 -8.63 -39.27
CA VAL A 578 15.45 -7.48 -38.65
C VAL A 578 16.95 -7.76 -38.48
N ILE A 579 17.29 -8.90 -37.89
CA ILE A 579 18.69 -9.29 -37.66
C ILE A 579 19.42 -9.49 -38.99
N PHE A 580 18.79 -10.16 -39.96
CA PHE A 580 19.36 -10.37 -41.28
C PHE A 580 19.63 -9.04 -41.99
N LYS A 581 18.70 -8.07 -41.91
CA LYS A 581 18.90 -6.74 -42.50
C LYS A 581 20.11 -6.02 -41.86
N TRP A 582 20.30 -6.14 -40.55
CA TRP A 582 21.45 -5.54 -39.87
C TRP A 582 22.79 -6.16 -40.27
N LEU A 583 22.82 -7.43 -40.67
CA LEU A 583 24.04 -8.13 -41.08
C LEU A 583 24.36 -8.00 -42.57
N ALA A 584 23.33 -7.99 -43.43
CA ALA A 584 23.51 -8.11 -44.88
C ALA A 584 23.74 -6.78 -45.61
N TYR A 585 23.12 -5.68 -45.16
CA TYR A 585 23.20 -4.39 -45.85
C TYR A 585 24.29 -3.50 -45.26
N SER A 586 25.30 -3.18 -46.08
CA SER A 586 26.39 -2.28 -45.75
C SER A 586 26.22 -0.89 -46.40
N THR A 587 27.16 0.02 -46.14
CA THR A 587 27.15 1.40 -46.64
C THR A 587 27.14 1.51 -48.16
N ALA A 588 27.67 0.52 -48.88
CA ALA A 588 27.68 0.49 -50.35
C ALA A 588 26.33 0.13 -50.99
N GLN A 589 25.40 -0.48 -50.23
CA GLN A 589 24.11 -0.98 -50.73
C GLN A 589 22.90 -0.26 -50.08
N SER A 590 23.13 0.90 -49.46
CA SER A 590 22.10 1.65 -48.71
C SER A 590 20.90 2.06 -49.56
N ASN A 591 21.12 2.40 -50.83
CA ASN A 591 20.09 2.93 -51.72
C ASN A 591 19.03 1.89 -52.13
N SER A 592 19.36 0.60 -52.04
CA SER A 592 18.47 -0.51 -52.38
C SER A 592 17.95 -1.26 -51.14
N ALA A 593 18.08 -0.70 -49.94
CA ALA A 593 17.70 -1.39 -48.71
C ALA A 593 16.16 -1.44 -48.54
N PRO A 594 15.53 -2.63 -48.52
CA PRO A 594 14.08 -2.75 -48.52
C PRO A 594 13.44 -2.44 -47.16
N SER A 595 12.16 -2.07 -47.17
CA SER A 595 11.39 -1.85 -45.93
C SER A 595 10.87 -3.16 -45.34
N ILE A 596 11.19 -3.42 -44.06
CA ILE A 596 10.74 -4.63 -43.35
C ILE A 596 9.22 -4.62 -43.15
N LEU A 597 8.63 -3.45 -42.92
CA LEU A 597 7.19 -3.32 -42.67
C LEU A 597 6.38 -3.73 -43.91
N ILE A 598 6.82 -3.30 -45.09
CA ILE A 598 6.14 -3.64 -46.35
C ILE A 598 6.27 -5.14 -46.63
N HIS A 599 7.46 -5.72 -46.45
CA HIS A 599 7.66 -7.18 -46.55
C HIS A 599 6.79 -7.99 -45.59
N PHE A 600 6.50 -7.46 -44.39
CA PHE A 600 5.62 -8.10 -43.42
C PHE A 600 4.14 -7.99 -43.81
N ILE A 601 3.71 -6.86 -44.38
CA ILE A 601 2.34 -6.66 -44.89
C ILE A 601 2.10 -7.55 -46.13
N ASP A 602 3.03 -7.53 -47.08
CA ASP A 602 2.98 -8.31 -48.32
C ASP A 602 2.96 -9.82 -48.04
N MET A 603 3.63 -10.26 -46.96
CA MET A 603 3.59 -11.64 -46.50
C MET A 603 2.15 -12.11 -46.20
N PHE A 604 1.31 -11.28 -45.58
CA PHE A 604 -0.09 -11.63 -45.29
C PHE A 604 -1.03 -11.43 -46.49
N LEU A 605 -0.77 -10.43 -47.34
CA LEU A 605 -1.59 -10.13 -48.51
C LEU A 605 -1.28 -11.01 -49.72
N PHE A 606 -0.20 -11.81 -49.66
CA PHE A 606 0.34 -12.57 -50.80
C PHE A 606 0.59 -11.68 -52.04
N ALA A 607 0.97 -10.42 -51.81
CA ALA A 607 1.20 -9.43 -52.85
C ALA A 607 2.69 -9.33 -53.22
N GLU A 608 2.99 -8.95 -54.46
CA GLU A 608 4.36 -8.74 -54.95
C GLU A 608 4.55 -7.26 -55.31
N ASN A 609 5.37 -6.56 -54.51
CA ASN A 609 5.74 -5.17 -54.77
C ASN A 609 7.07 -5.07 -55.50
N LYS A 610 7.05 -4.63 -56.77
CA LYS A 610 8.26 -4.45 -57.60
C LYS A 610 9.22 -3.36 -57.07
N GLU A 611 8.71 -2.43 -56.26
CA GLU A 611 9.49 -1.32 -55.70
C GLU A 611 10.35 -1.73 -54.49
N ASN A 612 10.08 -2.89 -53.86
CA ASN A 612 10.89 -3.40 -52.75
C ASN A 612 11.66 -4.67 -53.16
N PRO A 613 13.00 -4.64 -53.25
CA PRO A 613 13.77 -5.82 -53.59
C PRO A 613 13.69 -6.89 -52.48
N PRO A 614 13.83 -8.19 -52.83
CA PRO A 614 13.92 -9.26 -51.85
C PRO A 614 15.23 -9.18 -51.04
N LEU A 615 15.16 -9.52 -49.75
CA LEU A 615 16.29 -9.57 -48.82
C LEU A 615 17.26 -10.70 -49.14
N TYR A 616 16.75 -11.87 -49.52
CA TYR A 616 17.56 -13.05 -49.84
C TYR A 616 16.92 -13.89 -50.95
N HIS A 617 17.72 -14.74 -51.58
CA HIS A 617 17.27 -15.60 -52.66
C HIS A 617 16.21 -16.60 -52.17
N GLY A 618 15.04 -16.63 -52.81
CA GLY A 618 13.94 -17.53 -52.42
C GLY A 618 13.03 -17.03 -51.30
N GLN A 619 13.13 -15.77 -50.87
CA GLN A 619 12.31 -15.19 -49.78
C GLN A 619 10.80 -15.41 -49.98
N MET A 620 10.29 -15.25 -51.20
CA MET A 620 8.86 -15.38 -51.49
C MET A 620 8.34 -16.80 -51.21
N LEU A 621 9.13 -17.83 -51.54
CA LEU A 621 8.75 -19.22 -51.29
C LEU A 621 8.68 -19.47 -49.77
N VAL A 622 9.67 -18.99 -49.03
CA VAL A 622 9.73 -19.13 -47.56
C VAL A 622 8.55 -18.43 -46.89
N GLN A 623 8.24 -17.18 -47.27
CA GLN A 623 7.10 -16.43 -46.74
C GLN A 623 5.76 -17.13 -47.00
N LYS A 624 5.53 -17.62 -48.23
CA LYS A 624 4.32 -18.36 -48.58
C LYS A 624 4.19 -19.65 -47.74
N ILE A 625 5.28 -20.40 -47.58
CA ILE A 625 5.30 -21.63 -46.77
C ILE A 625 5.00 -21.32 -45.30
N LEU A 626 5.64 -20.30 -44.72
CA LEU A 626 5.45 -19.92 -43.31
C LEU A 626 4.02 -19.50 -42.99
N VAL A 627 3.37 -18.72 -43.87
CA VAL A 627 1.97 -18.28 -43.66
C VAL A 627 1.00 -19.45 -43.79
N VAL A 628 1.19 -20.33 -44.78
CA VAL A 628 0.35 -21.54 -44.91
C VAL A 628 0.49 -22.43 -43.68
N LEU A 629 1.72 -22.62 -43.20
CA LEU A 629 2.02 -23.37 -41.98
C LEU A 629 1.35 -22.76 -40.73
N ALA A 630 1.42 -21.43 -40.57
CA ALA A 630 0.73 -20.73 -39.48
C ALA A 630 -0.80 -20.80 -39.58
N LEU A 631 -1.36 -20.81 -40.79
CA LEU A 631 -2.80 -20.99 -40.98
C LEU A 631 -3.24 -22.42 -40.65
N CYS A 632 -2.43 -23.43 -41.00
CA CYS A 632 -2.69 -24.83 -40.69
C CYS A 632 -2.65 -25.13 -39.19
N SER A 633 -1.91 -24.37 -38.37
CA SER A 633 -1.89 -24.57 -36.92
C SER A 633 -3.18 -24.13 -36.22
N VAL A 634 -3.98 -23.24 -36.82
CA VAL A 634 -5.23 -22.73 -36.21
C VAL A 634 -6.31 -23.81 -36.10
N PRO A 635 -6.64 -24.59 -37.16
CA PRO A 635 -7.57 -25.73 -37.02
C PRO A 635 -7.11 -26.78 -36.02
N VAL A 636 -5.79 -27.03 -35.91
CA VAL A 636 -5.22 -28.00 -34.97
C VAL A 636 -5.46 -27.54 -33.52
N LEU A 637 -5.24 -26.25 -33.24
CA LEU A 637 -5.48 -25.66 -31.91
C LEU A 637 -6.98 -25.65 -31.54
N LEU A 638 -7.84 -25.36 -32.52
CA LEU A 638 -9.30 -25.28 -32.33
C LEU A 638 -9.93 -26.65 -32.04
N LEU A 639 -9.61 -27.64 -32.89
CA LEU A 639 -10.30 -28.93 -32.90
C LEU A 639 -9.55 -30.03 -32.14
N GLY A 640 -8.22 -29.90 -31.96
CA GLY A 640 -7.38 -30.97 -31.43
C GLY A 640 -7.79 -31.42 -30.03
N LYS A 641 -7.75 -30.52 -29.05
CA LYS A 641 -8.06 -30.80 -27.65
C LYS A 641 -9.51 -31.31 -27.43
N PRO A 642 -10.57 -30.65 -27.95
CA PRO A 642 -11.95 -31.08 -27.70
C PRO A 642 -12.25 -32.43 -28.36
N ILE A 643 -11.75 -32.71 -29.57
CA ILE A 643 -11.91 -34.02 -30.22
C ILE A 643 -11.22 -35.10 -29.39
N HIS A 644 -10.01 -34.84 -28.88
CA HIS A 644 -9.30 -35.80 -28.03
C HIS A 644 -10.07 -36.11 -26.73
N GLN A 645 -10.59 -35.08 -26.06
CA GLN A 645 -11.41 -35.25 -24.85
C GLN A 645 -12.73 -35.99 -25.13
N TYR A 646 -13.41 -35.67 -26.23
CA TYR A 646 -14.62 -36.36 -26.66
C TYR A 646 -14.37 -37.85 -26.96
N VAL A 647 -13.30 -38.17 -27.70
CA VAL A 647 -12.95 -39.56 -28.04
C VAL A 647 -12.54 -40.35 -26.80
N THR A 648 -11.77 -39.76 -25.89
CA THR A 648 -11.37 -40.42 -24.63
C THR A 648 -12.56 -40.64 -23.71
N HIS A 649 -13.48 -39.68 -23.59
CA HIS A 649 -14.73 -39.84 -22.85
C HIS A 649 -15.60 -40.96 -23.44
N LYS A 650 -15.82 -40.97 -24.75
CA LYS A 650 -16.59 -42.02 -25.45
C LYS A 650 -15.98 -43.42 -25.29
N ARG A 651 -14.64 -43.52 -25.30
CA ARG A 651 -13.91 -44.78 -25.04
C ARG A 651 -14.08 -45.23 -23.59
N LYS A 652 -13.90 -44.33 -22.61
CA LYS A 652 -14.12 -44.63 -21.17
C LYS A 652 -15.56 -45.07 -20.90
N HIS A 653 -16.54 -44.39 -21.49
CA HIS A 653 -17.96 -44.75 -21.38
C HIS A 653 -18.25 -46.13 -21.97
N ARG A 654 -17.69 -46.46 -23.16
CA ARG A 654 -17.81 -47.83 -23.72
C ARG A 654 -17.19 -48.90 -22.82
N HIS A 655 -16.02 -48.64 -22.23
CA HIS A 655 -15.38 -49.58 -21.31
C HIS A 655 -16.15 -49.74 -20.01
N MET A 656 -16.70 -48.66 -19.44
CA MET A 656 -17.54 -48.71 -18.25
C MET A 656 -18.83 -49.50 -18.51
N VAL A 657 -19.50 -49.26 -19.63
CA VAL A 657 -20.69 -50.02 -20.05
C VAL A 657 -20.36 -51.51 -20.29
N SER A 658 -19.22 -51.82 -20.92
CA SER A 658 -18.77 -53.21 -21.12
C SER A 658 -18.46 -53.92 -19.81
N ASN A 659 -17.81 -53.25 -18.85
CA ASN A 659 -17.54 -53.81 -17.52
C ASN A 659 -18.83 -54.00 -16.71
N PHE A 660 -19.77 -53.06 -16.80
CA PHE A 660 -21.10 -53.19 -16.16
C PHE A 660 -21.90 -54.37 -16.72
N LEU A 661 -21.83 -54.61 -18.04
CA LEU A 661 -22.45 -55.78 -18.67
C LEU A 661 -21.83 -57.11 -18.20
N SER A 662 -20.51 -57.13 -17.95
CA SER A 662 -19.82 -58.33 -17.45
C SER A 662 -20.06 -58.63 -15.96
N VAL A 663 -20.30 -57.60 -15.13
CA VAL A 663 -20.52 -57.75 -13.68
C VAL A 663 -21.97 -58.07 -13.34
N SER A 664 -22.92 -57.69 -14.21
CA SER A 664 -24.36 -57.93 -14.04
C SER A 664 -24.77 -59.40 -14.13
N VAL A 665 -23.83 -60.33 -14.39
CA VAL A 665 -24.06 -61.79 -14.39
C VAL A 665 -23.84 -62.42 -13.00
N VAL A 666 -23.23 -61.74 -12.02
CA VAL A 666 -22.80 -62.41 -10.76
C VAL A 666 -23.40 -61.85 -9.45
N SER A 667 -24.01 -60.66 -9.37
CA SER A 667 -24.58 -60.22 -8.09
C SER A 667 -25.76 -59.28 -8.21
N ARG A 668 -26.93 -59.78 -7.83
CA ARG A 668 -28.22 -59.07 -7.76
C ARG A 668 -28.49 -58.69 -6.30
N GLN A 669 -27.82 -57.66 -5.76
CA GLN A 669 -28.31 -56.93 -4.57
C GLN A 669 -27.52 -55.65 -4.29
N THR A 670 -28.28 -54.55 -4.12
CA THR A 670 -27.98 -53.31 -3.39
C THR A 670 -26.62 -52.64 -3.62
N CYS A 671 -26.60 -51.60 -4.47
CA CYS A 671 -25.93 -50.36 -4.12
C CYS A 671 -26.53 -49.19 -4.91
N CYS A 672 -27.11 -48.23 -4.21
CA CYS A 672 -27.40 -46.90 -4.75
C CYS A 672 -26.04 -46.26 -5.10
N VAL A 673 -25.61 -46.39 -6.36
CA VAL A 673 -24.46 -45.64 -6.85
C VAL A 673 -24.95 -44.22 -7.09
N VAL A 674 -24.51 -43.32 -6.23
CA VAL A 674 -24.71 -41.88 -6.34
C VAL A 674 -24.28 -41.44 -7.74
N SER A 675 -25.25 -40.92 -8.50
CA SER A 675 -25.07 -40.25 -9.78
C SER A 675 -24.23 -38.99 -9.56
N LEU A 676 -22.93 -39.09 -9.81
CA LEU A 676 -22.08 -37.96 -10.19
C LEU A 676 -21.33 -38.36 -11.47
N THR A 677 -22.09 -38.69 -12.51
CA THR A 677 -21.60 -38.46 -13.86
C THR A 677 -21.70 -36.96 -14.05
N ASP A 678 -20.59 -36.23 -13.88
CA ASP A 678 -20.49 -34.92 -14.49
C ASP A 678 -20.87 -35.09 -15.96
N ASP A 679 -22.02 -34.55 -16.36
CA ASP A 679 -22.45 -34.57 -17.75
C ASP A 679 -21.35 -33.88 -18.56
N PHE A 680 -20.62 -34.65 -19.36
CA PHE A 680 -19.60 -34.10 -20.24
C PHE A 680 -20.30 -33.27 -21.30
N ASP A 681 -20.41 -31.96 -21.05
CA ASP A 681 -20.94 -31.03 -22.04
C ASP A 681 -19.88 -30.77 -23.10
N ALA A 682 -20.01 -31.49 -24.21
CA ALA A 682 -19.15 -31.29 -25.36
C ALA A 682 -19.25 -29.85 -25.88
N ALA A 683 -20.43 -29.23 -25.86
CA ALA A 683 -20.62 -27.88 -26.38
C ALA A 683 -19.78 -26.87 -25.58
N ASP A 684 -19.79 -26.97 -24.25
CA ASP A 684 -18.99 -26.09 -23.38
C ASP A 684 -17.49 -26.25 -23.62
N VAL A 685 -16.99 -27.48 -23.77
CA VAL A 685 -15.57 -27.74 -24.05
C VAL A 685 -15.15 -27.17 -25.40
N PHE A 686 -16.00 -27.31 -26.43
CA PHE A 686 -15.75 -26.73 -27.76
C PHE A 686 -15.80 -25.20 -27.72
N MET A 687 -16.77 -24.60 -27.02
CA MET A 687 -16.86 -23.15 -26.89
C MET A 687 -15.67 -22.55 -26.14
N HIS A 688 -15.28 -23.13 -25.00
CA HIS A 688 -14.13 -22.66 -24.23
C HIS A 688 -12.84 -22.74 -25.04
N GLN A 689 -12.62 -23.85 -25.77
CA GLN A 689 -11.43 -23.97 -26.63
C GLN A 689 -11.47 -22.99 -27.81
N ALA A 690 -12.64 -22.71 -28.38
CA ALA A 690 -12.79 -21.73 -29.45
C ALA A 690 -12.42 -20.31 -28.98
N ILE A 691 -12.90 -19.91 -27.80
CA ILE A 691 -12.54 -18.62 -27.18
C ILE A 691 -11.02 -18.55 -26.97
N HIS A 692 -10.43 -19.58 -26.34
CA HIS A 692 -8.99 -19.65 -26.11
C HIS A 692 -8.17 -19.53 -27.40
N THR A 693 -8.61 -20.19 -28.47
CA THR A 693 -7.92 -20.16 -29.78
C THR A 693 -7.98 -18.77 -30.40
N ILE A 694 -9.16 -18.13 -30.39
CA ILE A 694 -9.35 -16.78 -30.96
C ILE A 694 -8.57 -15.75 -30.15
N GLU A 695 -8.66 -15.81 -28.81
CA GLU A 695 -7.95 -14.93 -27.91
C GLU A 695 -6.43 -15.08 -28.07
N TYR A 696 -5.92 -16.31 -28.20
CA TYR A 696 -4.50 -16.53 -28.43
C TYR A 696 -4.05 -15.94 -29.77
N CYS A 697 -4.72 -16.26 -30.88
CA CYS A 697 -4.31 -15.81 -32.23
C CYS A 697 -4.35 -14.28 -32.37
N LEU A 698 -5.46 -13.64 -32.00
CA LEU A 698 -5.60 -12.18 -32.05
C LEU A 698 -4.71 -11.50 -30.99
N GLY A 699 -4.63 -12.11 -29.81
CA GLY A 699 -3.79 -11.67 -28.71
C GLY A 699 -2.31 -11.67 -29.08
N CYS A 700 -1.81 -12.63 -29.87
CA CYS A 700 -0.41 -12.63 -30.31
C CYS A 700 -0.05 -11.40 -31.14
N ILE A 701 -0.93 -10.95 -32.02
CA ILE A 701 -0.73 -9.73 -32.82
C ILE A 701 -0.77 -8.49 -31.91
N SER A 702 -1.82 -8.38 -31.10
CA SER A 702 -2.01 -7.26 -30.18
C SER A 702 -0.89 -7.14 -29.16
N ASN A 703 -0.49 -8.25 -28.54
CA ASN A 703 0.59 -8.33 -27.55
C ASN A 703 1.93 -7.96 -28.17
N THR A 704 2.23 -8.40 -29.40
CA THR A 704 3.48 -8.00 -30.08
C THR A 704 3.50 -6.49 -30.34
N ALA A 705 2.41 -5.90 -30.83
CA ALA A 705 2.30 -4.46 -31.02
C ALA A 705 2.40 -3.68 -29.70
N SER A 706 1.88 -4.25 -28.61
CA SER A 706 1.93 -3.69 -27.25
C SER A 706 3.37 -3.42 -26.76
N TYR A 707 4.35 -4.20 -27.20
CA TYR A 707 5.77 -3.98 -26.84
C TYR A 707 6.37 -2.71 -27.45
N LEU A 708 5.74 -2.07 -28.43
CA LEU A 708 6.15 -0.75 -28.94
C LEU A 708 6.12 0.32 -27.84
N ARG A 709 5.44 0.09 -26.72
CA ARG A 709 5.52 0.96 -25.53
C ARG A 709 6.94 1.09 -24.99
N LEU A 710 7.76 0.03 -25.03
CA LEU A 710 9.16 0.10 -24.61
C LEU A 710 9.89 1.22 -25.36
N TRP A 711 9.70 1.25 -26.68
CA TRP A 711 10.25 2.28 -27.54
C TRP A 711 9.63 3.66 -27.26
N ALA A 712 8.30 3.77 -27.27
CA ALA A 712 7.62 5.06 -27.12
C ALA A 712 8.00 5.79 -25.82
N LEU A 713 8.03 5.07 -24.68
CA LEU A 713 8.42 5.66 -23.39
C LEU A 713 9.91 6.01 -23.35
N SER A 714 10.78 5.15 -23.88
CA SER A 714 12.22 5.45 -23.94
C SER A 714 12.58 6.64 -24.82
N LEU A 715 11.77 6.94 -25.84
CA LEU A 715 11.93 8.12 -26.68
C LEU A 715 11.40 9.35 -25.97
N ALA A 716 10.22 9.27 -25.35
CA ALA A 716 9.65 10.36 -24.57
C ALA A 716 10.57 10.80 -23.43
N HIS A 717 11.12 9.84 -22.67
CA HIS A 717 12.07 10.12 -21.58
C HIS A 717 13.32 10.85 -22.07
N ALA A 718 13.94 10.35 -23.16
CA ALA A 718 15.13 10.97 -23.73
C ALA A 718 14.87 12.41 -24.21
N GLN A 719 13.71 12.63 -24.86
CA GLN A 719 13.33 13.96 -25.35
C GLN A 719 12.96 14.93 -24.22
N LEU A 720 12.26 14.48 -23.18
CA LEU A 720 11.94 15.33 -22.04
C LEU A 720 13.21 15.74 -21.29
N SER A 721 14.14 14.80 -21.10
CA SER A 721 15.48 15.06 -20.53
C SER A 721 16.25 16.11 -21.35
N GLU A 722 16.26 15.98 -22.69
CA GLU A 722 16.90 16.95 -23.59
C GLU A 722 16.28 18.35 -23.51
N VAL A 723 14.94 18.44 -23.53
CA VAL A 723 14.23 19.73 -23.43
C VAL A 723 14.54 20.40 -22.09
N LEU A 724 14.53 19.65 -20.99
CA LEU A 724 14.81 20.18 -19.67
C LEU A 724 16.26 20.70 -19.58
N TRP A 725 17.22 19.96 -20.13
CA TRP A 725 18.62 20.40 -20.22
C TRP A 725 18.77 21.69 -21.05
N VAL A 726 18.18 21.72 -22.24
CA VAL A 726 18.34 22.84 -23.18
C VAL A 726 17.61 24.10 -22.71
N MET A 727 16.42 23.98 -22.11
CA MET A 727 15.66 25.14 -21.66
C MET A 727 16.17 25.71 -20.34
N VAL A 728 16.61 24.88 -19.40
CA VAL A 728 16.98 25.34 -18.05
C VAL A 728 18.49 25.45 -17.90
N LEU A 729 19.22 24.35 -18.08
CA LEU A 729 20.64 24.30 -17.71
C LEU A 729 21.53 25.03 -18.72
N ARG A 730 21.21 24.96 -20.02
CA ARG A 730 21.94 25.72 -21.04
C ARG A 730 21.86 27.23 -20.79
N LEU A 731 20.69 27.75 -20.38
CA LEU A 731 20.52 29.17 -20.04
C LEU A 731 21.36 29.56 -18.82
N ALA A 732 21.49 28.67 -17.84
CA ALA A 732 22.34 28.92 -16.68
C ALA A 732 23.82 29.03 -17.06
N LEU A 733 24.30 28.20 -17.99
CA LEU A 733 25.71 28.10 -18.36
C LEU A 733 26.21 29.21 -19.32
N THR A 734 25.33 30.04 -19.90
CA THR A 734 25.74 31.12 -20.81
C THR A 734 26.26 32.37 -20.08
N TRP A 735 25.92 32.55 -18.81
CA TRP A 735 26.27 33.75 -18.04
C TRP A 735 27.63 33.58 -17.37
N GLN A 736 28.60 34.43 -17.73
CA GLN A 736 29.95 34.42 -17.14
C GLN A 736 30.06 35.44 -15.99
N GLY A 737 30.85 35.10 -14.96
CA GLY A 737 31.16 35.97 -13.81
C GLY A 737 30.53 35.53 -12.48
N TYR A 738 30.82 36.27 -11.39
CA TYR A 738 30.36 35.93 -10.02
C TYR A 738 28.83 35.95 -9.89
N VAL A 739 28.16 36.90 -10.56
CA VAL A 739 26.70 36.96 -10.66
C VAL A 739 26.15 35.73 -11.40
N GLY A 740 26.87 35.27 -12.43
CA GLY A 740 26.55 34.04 -13.15
C GLY A 740 26.58 32.81 -12.23
N SER A 741 27.55 32.70 -11.32
CA SER A 741 27.61 31.59 -10.36
C SER A 741 26.41 31.52 -9.42
N VAL A 742 25.91 32.67 -8.94
CA VAL A 742 24.70 32.72 -8.10
C VAL A 742 23.46 32.32 -8.90
N ILE A 743 23.33 32.82 -10.13
CA ILE A 743 22.23 32.46 -11.04
C ILE A 743 22.25 30.96 -11.37
N VAL A 744 23.43 30.39 -11.63
CA VAL A 744 23.60 28.95 -11.89
C VAL A 744 23.15 28.13 -10.68
N PHE A 745 23.49 28.54 -9.45
CA PHE A 745 23.06 27.82 -8.25
C PHE A 745 21.52 27.77 -8.12
N VAL A 746 20.85 28.90 -8.34
CA VAL A 746 19.38 28.98 -8.26
C VAL A 746 18.72 28.16 -9.39
N LEU A 747 19.18 28.33 -10.63
CA LEU A 747 18.65 27.60 -11.78
C LEU A 747 18.94 26.10 -11.71
N PHE A 748 20.10 25.70 -11.16
CA PHE A 748 20.42 24.30 -10.91
C PHE A 748 19.52 23.69 -9.83
N SER A 749 19.21 24.42 -8.76
CA SER A 749 18.25 23.96 -7.75
C SER A 749 16.87 23.71 -8.38
N PHE A 750 16.40 24.62 -9.24
CA PHE A 750 15.17 24.43 -9.99
C PHE A 750 15.23 23.23 -10.94
N PHE A 751 16.33 23.09 -11.70
CA PHE A 751 16.60 21.94 -12.56
C PHE A 751 16.56 20.62 -11.78
N ALA A 752 17.19 20.56 -10.61
CA ALA A 752 17.24 19.38 -9.76
C ALA A 752 15.85 18.99 -9.23
N VAL A 753 15.08 19.95 -8.73
CA VAL A 753 13.70 19.70 -8.27
C VAL A 753 12.82 19.20 -9.41
N LEU A 754 12.89 19.83 -10.59
CA LEU A 754 12.09 19.44 -11.75
C LEU A 754 12.48 18.03 -12.26
N THR A 755 13.77 17.73 -12.26
CA THR A 755 14.30 16.41 -12.65
C THR A 755 13.83 15.32 -11.70
N VAL A 756 13.90 15.55 -10.37
CA VAL A 756 13.43 14.55 -9.40
C VAL A 756 11.91 14.37 -9.48
N ALA A 757 11.14 15.45 -9.54
CA ALA A 757 9.68 15.36 -9.50
C ALA A 757 9.08 14.81 -10.81
N ILE A 758 9.51 15.33 -11.96
CA ILE A 758 8.90 14.96 -13.26
C ILE A 758 9.59 13.73 -13.84
N LEU A 759 10.91 13.78 -14.06
CA LEU A 759 11.63 12.71 -14.74
C LEU A 759 11.76 11.47 -13.85
N LEU A 760 12.14 11.62 -12.58
CA LEU A 760 12.42 10.45 -11.73
C LEU A 760 11.14 9.86 -11.12
N VAL A 761 10.28 10.68 -10.51
CA VAL A 761 9.05 10.17 -9.85
C VAL A 761 7.93 9.88 -10.84
N MET A 762 7.49 10.85 -11.64
CA MET A 762 6.33 10.63 -12.52
C MET A 762 6.62 9.70 -13.69
N GLU A 763 7.69 9.93 -14.46
CA GLU A 763 8.02 9.02 -15.57
C GLU A 763 8.54 7.67 -15.08
N GLY A 764 9.30 7.64 -13.97
CA GLY A 764 9.71 6.39 -13.33
C GLY A 764 8.50 5.53 -12.92
N LEU A 765 7.47 6.12 -12.30
CA LEU A 765 6.24 5.40 -11.95
C LEU A 765 5.47 4.93 -13.20
N SER A 766 5.40 5.76 -14.24
CA SER A 766 4.78 5.39 -15.52
C SER A 766 5.48 4.20 -16.16
N ALA A 767 6.81 4.24 -16.29
CA ALA A 767 7.60 3.15 -16.83
C ALA A 767 7.48 1.88 -15.97
N PHE A 768 7.43 2.01 -14.63
CA PHE A 768 7.19 0.89 -13.71
C PHE A 768 5.85 0.20 -14.00
N LEU A 769 4.75 0.95 -14.10
CA LEU A 769 3.42 0.40 -14.37
C LEU A 769 3.31 -0.22 -15.77
N HIS A 770 3.96 0.37 -16.77
CA HIS A 770 4.00 -0.20 -18.11
C HIS A 770 4.82 -1.49 -18.19
N ALA A 771 5.96 -1.56 -17.50
CA ALA A 771 6.72 -2.80 -17.38
C ALA A 771 5.92 -3.88 -16.65
N LEU A 772 5.15 -3.51 -15.62
CA LEU A 772 4.30 -4.42 -14.86
C LEU A 772 3.16 -4.96 -15.71
N ARG A 773 2.52 -4.10 -16.51
CA ARG A 773 1.50 -4.51 -17.48
C ARG A 773 2.02 -5.56 -18.45
N LEU A 774 3.22 -5.36 -19.02
CA LEU A 774 3.87 -6.31 -19.93
C LEU A 774 4.06 -7.70 -19.29
N HIS A 775 4.23 -7.77 -17.97
CA HIS A 775 4.34 -9.05 -17.26
C HIS A 775 2.97 -9.69 -17.00
N TRP A 776 1.97 -8.92 -16.57
CA TRP A 776 0.65 -9.44 -16.24
C TRP A 776 -0.14 -9.89 -17.47
N VAL A 777 -0.16 -9.10 -18.54
CA VAL A 777 -1.01 -9.39 -19.70
C VAL A 777 -0.25 -10.17 -20.77
N GLU A 778 0.96 -9.75 -21.13
CA GLU A 778 1.67 -10.34 -22.27
C GLU A 778 2.50 -11.58 -21.90
N PHE A 779 3.03 -11.67 -20.68
CA PHE A 779 3.85 -12.80 -20.22
C PHE A 779 3.04 -13.86 -19.46
N GLN A 780 2.32 -13.48 -18.42
CA GLN A 780 1.60 -14.43 -17.54
C GLN A 780 0.42 -15.12 -18.24
N ASN A 781 -0.32 -14.43 -19.11
CA ASN A 781 -1.47 -15.00 -19.83
C ASN A 781 -1.13 -16.26 -20.69
N LYS A 782 0.14 -16.57 -20.91
CA LYS A 782 0.58 -17.73 -21.71
C LYS A 782 0.73 -19.03 -20.92
N PHE A 783 0.93 -18.96 -19.61
CA PHE A 783 1.20 -20.17 -18.80
C PHE A 783 0.60 -20.12 -17.40
N TYR A 784 0.17 -18.94 -16.93
CA TYR A 784 -0.28 -18.69 -15.57
C TYR A 784 -1.80 -18.59 -15.50
N GLY A 785 -2.44 -19.52 -14.78
CA GLY A 785 -3.90 -19.56 -14.62
C GLY A 785 -4.44 -18.61 -13.54
N GLY A 786 -3.70 -18.37 -12.47
CA GLY A 786 -4.03 -17.36 -11.45
C GLY A 786 -5.30 -17.61 -10.60
N THR A 787 -5.85 -18.84 -10.60
CA THR A 787 -7.10 -19.20 -9.90
C THR A 787 -6.90 -19.76 -8.49
N GLY A 788 -5.67 -19.79 -7.97
CA GLY A 788 -5.37 -20.35 -6.66
C GLY A 788 -5.77 -19.42 -5.51
N TYR A 789 -5.60 -19.93 -4.28
CA TYR A 789 -5.69 -19.12 -3.06
C TYR A 789 -4.42 -19.30 -2.23
N LYS A 790 -3.99 -18.23 -1.60
CA LYS A 790 -2.73 -18.15 -0.86
C LYS A 790 -2.91 -18.73 0.54
N LEU A 791 -1.98 -19.58 0.98
CA LEU A 791 -1.94 -20.08 2.35
C LEU A 791 -1.72 -18.90 3.30
N GLN A 792 -2.69 -18.64 4.18
CA GLN A 792 -2.58 -17.67 5.26
C GLN A 792 -2.47 -18.41 6.60
N PRO A 793 -1.24 -18.72 7.06
CA PRO A 793 -1.08 -19.48 8.29
C PRO A 793 -1.50 -18.65 9.50
N PHE A 794 -2.12 -19.33 10.46
CA PHE A 794 -2.48 -18.77 11.77
C PHE A 794 -1.21 -18.49 12.58
N SER A 795 -0.81 -17.23 12.66
CA SER A 795 0.40 -16.75 13.34
C SER A 795 0.09 -15.51 14.17
N PHE A 796 0.60 -15.44 15.41
CA PHE A 796 0.42 -14.23 16.22
C PHE A 796 1.15 -13.01 15.65
N SER A 797 2.30 -13.21 15.02
CA SER A 797 3.07 -12.10 14.43
C SER A 797 2.36 -11.42 13.27
N SER A 798 1.65 -12.18 12.43
CA SER A 798 0.87 -11.63 11.31
C SER A 798 -0.38 -10.90 11.80
N LEU A 799 -1.07 -11.46 12.81
CA LEU A 799 -2.25 -10.83 13.42
C LEU A 799 -1.90 -9.51 14.11
N MET A 800 -0.79 -9.47 14.84
CA MET A 800 -0.31 -8.25 15.47
C MET A 800 0.07 -7.18 14.44
N ALA A 801 0.77 -7.57 13.37
CA ALA A 801 1.11 -6.66 12.28
C ALA A 801 -0.13 -6.09 11.58
N ALA A 802 -1.15 -6.92 11.33
CA ALA A 802 -2.43 -6.48 10.77
C ALA A 802 -3.17 -5.50 11.70
N SER A 803 -3.18 -5.78 13.00
CA SER A 803 -3.82 -4.90 14.00
C SER A 803 -3.10 -3.55 14.21
N SER A 804 -1.82 -3.47 13.87
CA SER A 804 -1.05 -2.22 13.88
C SER A 804 -1.13 -1.44 12.57
N ALA A 805 -1.63 -2.07 11.51
CA ALA A 805 -1.78 -1.47 10.19
C ALA A 805 -3.19 -0.87 9.96
N MET A 806 -4.19 -1.37 10.70
CA MET A 806 -5.49 -0.72 10.91
C MET A 806 -5.40 0.31 12.01
#